data_AF-A0A7X5BXI5-F1
#
_entry.id   AF-A0A7X5BXI5-F1
#
_cell.length_a   1.000
_cell.length_b   1.000
_cell.length_c   1.000
_cell.angle_alpha   90.00
_cell.angle_beta   90.00
_cell.angle_gamma   90.00
#
_symmetry.space_group_name_H-M   'P 1'
#
loop_
_entity.id
_entity.type
_entity.pdbx_description
1 polymer ?
#
loop_
_entity_poly.entity_id
_entity_poly.type
_entity_poly.pdbx_seq_one_letter_code
_entity_poly.pdbx_strand_id
1 'polypeptide(L)'
;MPKKPDPAALMKKADALLDEMPPQLDPAILLLREIVEADPEHLLALHSLNWALDPTRRVEPHRWEREVKAEHWRVRDRVLELTRGTKPGGKLSTGQKARALALSQWADDLLRRKPTDAQLQQAEAALVEAEGLRDLADHARARRGLEAWHALRRGPPEQGYRKLLALVEAAPDPRARDDEGNEDPFPFQGLEGAFSDEGFHAWLRKQKPAARPPAKKAKALDNGLLQAAGLDAAPFFGPGFEGEWRTGRVLALLALGADLEARDKTQGGVLHLAARVEDASLVKELLRLGAPADTTDSAKATPLHAAAEHGCTACIALLAKGGVPVDALDNAGRTALFNARRADVAQALIDAGANPNAGKGWTPLHQHARVKERGPVIEVLLQAGADVNGKNSAGQTPVQEALEHGNAHLAQLMGARAPSGKKGALDVQPMLDALARERKALLKAWYYEDKDVDSVEQVLSRLALEGATSWDALAAAVQGLPPWTAMALVVLAREALPAEAKAPSPSKLPRFVRGDLVVKGDVHVDGPLLVTGNLTVKGVLSNAGPEGLLVVGGSLRASGVDTDGELVVGQDLEAQVVWGHGNDATLRVGGVLKAEAVIADDHDMQAKVKAPHHFAAGDFDATDASLKKLFVPKAFDRARLDREKLFNVLRKAGSALRSPD
;
A
#
# COMPACT_ATOMS: atom_id res chain seq x y z
N MET A 1 5.83 15.74 36.32
CA MET A 1 6.03 14.27 36.21
C MET A 1 4.87 13.74 35.39
N PRO A 2 5.10 12.95 34.32
CA PRO A 2 3.99 12.28 33.64
C PRO A 2 3.24 11.45 34.69
N LYS A 3 1.90 11.56 34.72
CA LYS A 3 1.07 10.76 35.63
C LYS A 3 1.39 9.29 35.36
N LYS A 4 1.74 8.54 36.40
CA LYS A 4 1.86 7.08 36.27
C LYS A 4 0.54 6.56 35.69
N PRO A 5 0.59 5.66 34.69
CA PRO A 5 -0.61 5.05 34.13
C PRO A 5 -1.44 4.42 35.26
N ASP A 6 -2.77 4.55 35.19
CA ASP A 6 -3.70 3.87 36.10
C ASP A 6 -3.95 2.47 35.53
N PRO A 7 -3.35 1.40 36.11
CA PRO A 7 -3.44 0.06 35.56
C PRO A 7 -4.88 -0.46 35.50
N ALA A 8 -5.74 -0.06 36.45
CA ALA A 8 -7.13 -0.50 36.50
C ALA A 8 -7.95 0.11 35.36
N ALA A 9 -7.75 1.40 35.08
CA ALA A 9 -8.42 2.08 33.97
C ALA A 9 -7.96 1.56 32.61
N LEU A 10 -6.66 1.28 32.45
CA LEU A 10 -6.11 0.69 31.23
C LEU A 10 -6.59 -0.75 31.04
N MET A 11 -6.59 -1.57 32.10
CA MET A 11 -7.07 -2.94 32.03
C MET A 11 -8.54 -2.99 31.59
N LYS A 12 -9.39 -2.13 32.15
CA LYS A 12 -10.81 -2.03 31.75
C LYS A 12 -10.98 -1.70 30.27
N LYS A 13 -10.13 -0.83 29.72
CA LYS A 13 -10.13 -0.51 28.28
C LYS A 13 -9.64 -1.68 27.43
N ALA A 14 -8.57 -2.36 27.87
CA ALA A 14 -8.04 -3.53 27.20
C ALA A 14 -9.08 -4.67 27.16
N ASP A 15 -9.74 -4.95 28.29
CA ASP A 15 -10.80 -5.96 28.36
C ASP A 15 -11.96 -5.62 27.41
N ALA A 16 -12.41 -4.37 27.38
CA ALA A 16 -13.47 -3.95 26.46
C ALA A 16 -13.12 -4.19 24.97
N LEU A 17 -11.86 -3.99 24.60
CA LEU A 17 -11.36 -4.25 23.23
C LEU A 17 -11.23 -5.75 22.94
N LEU A 18 -10.84 -6.55 23.93
CA LEU A 18 -10.72 -8.01 23.80
C LEU A 18 -12.10 -8.69 23.75
N ASP A 19 -13.12 -8.10 24.35
CA ASP A 19 -14.51 -8.59 24.35
C ASP A 19 -15.29 -8.23 23.05
N GLU A 20 -14.72 -7.41 22.16
CA GLU A 20 -15.31 -7.13 20.84
C GLU A 20 -15.33 -8.38 19.93
N MET A 21 -16.23 -8.39 18.94
CA MET A 21 -16.36 -9.47 17.97
C MET A 21 -16.26 -8.94 16.53
N PRO A 22 -15.12 -9.10 15.83
CA PRO A 22 -13.88 -9.74 16.30
C PRO A 22 -13.10 -8.90 17.31
N PRO A 23 -12.25 -9.51 18.17
CA PRO A 23 -11.44 -8.79 19.15
C PRO A 23 -10.49 -7.78 18.50
N GLN A 24 -10.35 -6.60 19.11
CA GLN A 24 -9.44 -5.54 18.65
C GLN A 24 -8.04 -5.74 19.25
N LEU A 25 -7.29 -6.71 18.71
CA LEU A 25 -6.02 -7.16 19.30
C LEU A 25 -4.92 -6.09 19.33
N ASP A 26 -4.71 -5.36 18.23
CA ASP A 26 -3.64 -4.37 18.13
C ASP A 26 -3.76 -3.24 19.17
N PRO A 27 -4.91 -2.55 19.31
CA PRO A 27 -5.06 -1.53 20.34
C PRO A 27 -5.06 -2.12 21.76
N ALA A 28 -5.59 -3.33 21.98
CA ALA A 28 -5.54 -3.98 23.29
C ALA A 28 -4.10 -4.25 23.74
N ILE A 29 -3.25 -4.73 22.82
CA ILE A 29 -1.85 -5.06 23.08
C ILE A 29 -1.03 -3.83 23.47
N LEU A 30 -1.29 -2.66 22.86
CA LEU A 30 -0.63 -1.41 23.25
C LEU A 30 -0.93 -1.05 24.71
N LEU A 31 -2.20 -1.16 25.13
CA LEU A 31 -2.60 -0.88 26.52
C LEU A 31 -2.01 -1.89 27.50
N LEU A 32 -2.01 -3.18 27.13
CA LEU A 32 -1.46 -4.25 27.97
C LEU A 32 0.06 -4.11 28.15
N ARG A 33 0.78 -3.71 27.10
CA ARG A 33 2.22 -3.39 27.18
C ARG A 33 2.49 -2.24 28.14
N GLU A 34 1.70 -1.18 28.10
CA GLU A 34 1.83 -0.04 29.02
C GLU A 34 1.65 -0.47 30.49
N ILE A 35 0.70 -1.38 30.77
CA ILE A 35 0.51 -1.94 32.12
C ILE A 35 1.72 -2.78 32.52
N VAL A 36 2.20 -3.68 31.65
CA VAL A 36 3.33 -4.58 31.95
C VAL A 36 4.65 -3.83 32.06
N GLU A 37 4.83 -2.71 31.36
CA GLU A 37 6.00 -1.83 31.52
C GLU A 37 5.98 -1.10 32.86
N ALA A 38 4.80 -0.68 33.33
CA ALA A 38 4.64 0.00 34.61
C ALA A 38 4.70 -0.97 35.81
N ASP A 39 4.17 -2.18 35.65
CA ASP A 39 4.17 -3.27 36.63
C ASP A 39 4.44 -4.62 35.93
N PRO A 40 5.72 -5.04 35.85
CA PRO A 40 6.12 -6.28 35.20
C PRO A 40 5.60 -7.57 35.86
N GLU A 41 4.96 -7.48 37.03
CA GLU A 41 4.37 -8.61 37.75
C GLU A 41 2.83 -8.58 37.71
N HIS A 42 2.23 -7.65 36.97
CA HIS A 42 0.79 -7.52 36.82
C HIS A 42 0.18 -8.72 36.07
N LEU A 43 -0.14 -9.77 36.81
CA LEU A 43 -0.46 -11.09 36.28
C LEU A 43 -1.68 -11.12 35.35
N LEU A 44 -2.69 -10.31 35.60
CA LEU A 44 -3.87 -10.24 34.73
C LEU A 44 -3.51 -9.64 33.35
N ALA A 45 -2.65 -8.62 33.33
CA ALA A 45 -2.21 -8.00 32.09
C ALA A 45 -1.27 -8.93 31.32
N LEU A 46 -0.35 -9.61 32.02
CA LEU A 46 0.50 -10.65 31.42
C LEU A 46 -0.33 -11.80 30.83
N HIS A 47 -1.39 -12.24 31.53
CA HIS A 47 -2.31 -13.27 31.03
C HIS A 47 -3.01 -12.83 29.73
N SER A 48 -3.64 -11.65 29.75
CA SER A 48 -4.36 -11.12 28.58
C SER A 48 -3.41 -10.80 27.43
N LEU A 49 -2.20 -10.32 27.72
CA LEU A 49 -1.16 -10.09 26.71
C LEU A 49 -0.69 -11.40 26.09
N ASN A 50 -0.41 -12.42 26.91
CA ASN A 50 -0.04 -13.76 26.43
C ASN A 50 -1.12 -14.35 25.51
N TRP A 51 -2.39 -14.15 25.87
CA TRP A 51 -3.53 -14.57 25.05
C TRP A 51 -3.62 -13.81 23.73
N ALA A 52 -3.49 -12.47 23.75
CA ALA A 52 -3.62 -11.62 22.57
C ALA A 52 -2.43 -11.74 21.59
N LEU A 53 -1.26 -12.11 22.10
CA LEU A 53 -0.08 -12.37 21.28
C LEU A 53 -0.04 -13.79 20.70
N ASP A 54 -1.01 -14.68 20.98
CA ASP A 54 -1.03 -16.03 20.41
C ASP A 54 -1.14 -16.00 18.88
N PRO A 55 -0.31 -16.77 18.14
CA PRO A 55 -0.28 -16.72 16.68
C PRO A 55 -1.60 -17.11 16.03
N THR A 56 -2.43 -17.95 16.65
CA THR A 56 -3.69 -18.39 16.03
C THR A 56 -4.80 -17.35 16.10
N ARG A 57 -4.56 -16.23 16.78
CA ARG A 57 -5.49 -15.10 16.87
C ARG A 57 -5.10 -13.96 15.93
N ARG A 58 -3.94 -14.07 15.27
CA ARG A 58 -3.37 -13.02 14.40
C ARG A 58 -3.60 -13.36 12.92
N VAL A 59 -4.04 -12.37 12.16
CA VAL A 59 -4.35 -12.50 10.72
C VAL A 59 -3.12 -12.26 9.83
N GLU A 60 -2.02 -11.77 10.40
CA GLU A 60 -0.79 -11.41 9.66
C GLU A 60 0.42 -12.26 10.10
N PRO A 61 0.63 -13.43 9.47
CA PRO A 61 1.68 -14.35 9.84
C PRO A 61 3.08 -13.74 9.88
N HIS A 62 3.52 -13.16 8.77
CA HIS A 62 4.89 -12.65 8.66
C HIS A 62 5.18 -11.52 9.66
N ARG A 63 4.16 -10.72 10.01
CA ARG A 63 4.28 -9.68 11.02
C ARG A 63 4.46 -10.28 12.41
N TRP A 64 3.67 -11.27 12.77
CA TRP A 64 3.83 -11.93 14.07
C TRP A 64 5.21 -12.58 14.22
N GLU A 65 5.70 -13.27 13.18
CA GLU A 65 7.02 -13.91 13.22
C GLU A 65 8.14 -12.91 13.50
N ARG A 66 8.08 -11.75 12.85
CA ARG A 66 9.12 -10.72 12.90
C ARG A 66 9.01 -9.81 14.12
N GLU A 67 7.80 -9.49 14.57
CA GLU A 67 7.55 -8.41 15.53
C GLU A 67 7.03 -8.92 16.88
N VAL A 68 6.35 -10.06 16.92
CA VAL A 68 5.56 -10.49 18.09
C VAL A 68 6.09 -11.76 18.73
N LYS A 69 6.61 -12.73 17.95
CA LYS A 69 7.02 -14.07 18.42
C LYS A 69 7.92 -14.04 19.65
N ALA A 70 8.97 -13.22 19.59
CA ALA A 70 9.94 -13.12 20.69
C ALA A 70 9.29 -12.58 21.97
N GLU A 71 8.39 -11.61 21.84
CA GLU A 71 7.66 -11.07 22.99
C GLU A 71 6.66 -12.08 23.54
N HIS A 72 5.90 -12.77 22.68
CA HIS A 72 4.93 -13.78 23.10
C HIS A 72 5.57 -14.83 24.01
N TRP A 73 6.71 -15.40 23.59
CA TRP A 73 7.43 -16.39 24.39
C TRP A 73 8.01 -15.81 25.68
N ARG A 74 8.54 -14.58 25.65
CA ARG A 74 9.01 -13.90 26.86
C ARG A 74 7.87 -13.70 27.88
N VAL A 75 6.69 -13.27 27.42
CA VAL A 75 5.51 -13.06 28.27
C VAL A 75 5.01 -14.40 28.83
N ARG A 76 4.89 -15.43 27.99
CA ARG A 76 4.52 -16.79 28.40
C ARG A 76 5.44 -17.32 29.51
N ASP A 77 6.76 -17.23 29.29
CA ASP A 77 7.75 -17.75 30.24
C ASP A 77 7.73 -16.97 31.56
N ARG A 78 7.52 -15.65 31.51
CA ARG A 78 7.31 -14.82 32.72
C ARG A 78 6.05 -15.22 33.49
N VAL A 79 4.95 -15.55 32.80
CA VAL A 79 3.73 -16.07 33.44
C VAL A 79 4.03 -17.41 34.14
N LEU A 80 4.77 -18.32 33.51
CA LEU A 80 5.13 -19.60 34.12
C LEU A 80 5.99 -19.44 35.38
N GLU A 81 6.90 -18.46 35.39
CA GLU A 81 7.74 -18.11 36.54
C GLU A 81 6.90 -17.59 37.71
N LEU A 82 6.09 -16.56 37.47
CA LEU A 82 5.28 -15.89 38.51
C LEU A 82 4.20 -16.81 39.10
N THR A 83 3.71 -17.77 38.33
CA THR A 83 2.65 -18.69 38.75
C THR A 83 3.17 -20.02 39.29
N ARG A 84 4.48 -20.18 39.47
CA ARG A 84 5.07 -21.43 39.96
C ARG A 84 4.48 -21.82 41.32
N GLY A 85 4.00 -23.07 41.42
CA GLY A 85 3.39 -23.60 42.65
C GLY A 85 1.90 -23.30 42.83
N THR A 86 1.24 -22.73 41.81
CA THR A 86 -0.23 -22.59 41.81
C THR A 86 -0.88 -23.96 41.99
N LYS A 87 -1.81 -24.08 42.94
CA LYS A 87 -2.50 -25.34 43.26
C LYS A 87 -3.90 -25.40 42.63
N PRO A 88 -4.39 -26.61 42.29
CA PRO A 88 -5.76 -26.80 41.85
C PRO A 88 -6.77 -26.60 43.00
N GLY A 89 -8.03 -26.29 42.65
CA GLY A 89 -9.16 -26.16 43.59
C GLY A 89 -9.60 -24.72 43.91
N GLY A 90 -10.78 -24.60 44.53
CA GLY A 90 -11.40 -23.31 44.87
C GLY A 90 -12.03 -22.57 43.69
N LYS A 91 -12.31 -21.27 43.86
CA LYS A 91 -12.78 -20.40 42.77
C LYS A 91 -11.61 -20.11 41.82
N LEU A 92 -11.84 -20.25 40.52
CA LEU A 92 -10.84 -20.07 39.48
C LEU A 92 -10.16 -18.69 39.56
N SER A 93 -8.91 -18.67 40.01
CA SER A 93 -8.08 -17.47 40.17
C SER A 93 -7.38 -17.06 38.88
N THR A 94 -6.93 -15.80 38.80
CA THR A 94 -6.11 -15.32 37.68
C THR A 94 -4.82 -16.13 37.52
N GLY A 95 -4.19 -16.54 38.61
CA GLY A 95 -2.98 -17.39 38.57
C GLY A 95 -3.24 -18.76 37.96
N GLN A 96 -4.37 -19.41 38.31
CA GLN A 96 -4.77 -20.67 37.68
C GLN A 96 -5.03 -20.50 36.18
N LYS A 97 -5.75 -19.45 35.77
CA LYS A 97 -6.00 -19.14 34.34
C LYS A 97 -4.72 -18.88 33.56
N ALA A 98 -3.84 -18.03 34.10
CA ALA A 98 -2.60 -17.63 33.47
C ALA A 98 -1.65 -18.81 33.28
N ARG A 99 -1.49 -19.61 34.35
CA ARG A 99 -0.63 -20.80 34.33
C ARG A 99 -1.12 -21.87 33.37
N ALA A 100 -2.41 -22.20 33.42
CA ALA A 100 -2.98 -23.24 32.56
C ALA A 100 -2.80 -22.89 31.07
N LEU A 101 -3.08 -21.63 30.69
CA LEU A 101 -2.85 -21.14 29.32
C LEU A 101 -1.38 -21.23 28.92
N ALA A 102 -0.46 -20.73 29.77
CA ALA A 102 0.96 -20.69 29.45
C ALA A 102 1.58 -22.10 29.35
N LEU A 103 1.20 -23.04 30.22
CA LEU A 103 1.63 -24.44 30.14
C LEU A 103 1.13 -25.11 28.86
N SER A 104 -0.11 -24.81 28.46
CA SER A 104 -0.71 -25.37 27.24
C SER A 104 -0.05 -24.85 25.98
N GLN A 105 0.20 -23.54 25.90
CA GLN A 105 0.94 -22.94 24.78
C GLN A 105 2.39 -23.42 24.72
N TRP A 106 3.02 -23.64 25.88
CA TRP A 106 4.37 -24.22 25.93
C TRP A 106 4.39 -25.66 25.39
N ALA A 107 3.44 -26.49 25.81
CA ALA A 107 3.31 -27.85 25.31
C ALA A 107 2.98 -27.87 23.80
N ASP A 108 2.06 -27.02 23.35
CA ASP A 108 1.69 -26.87 21.93
C ASP A 108 2.91 -26.52 21.05
N ASP A 109 3.69 -25.50 21.43
CA ASP A 109 4.92 -25.09 20.73
C ASP A 109 5.94 -26.23 20.64
N LEU A 110 6.09 -27.01 21.70
CA LEU A 110 7.00 -28.16 21.73
C LEU A 110 6.52 -29.30 20.83
N LEU A 111 5.22 -29.60 20.84
CA LEU A 111 4.62 -30.72 20.10
C LEU A 111 4.43 -30.43 18.61
N ARG A 112 4.37 -29.16 18.21
CA ARG A 112 4.36 -28.72 16.80
C ARG A 112 5.69 -28.94 16.09
N ARG A 113 6.76 -29.19 16.83
CA ARG A 113 8.10 -29.52 16.31
C ARG A 113 8.31 -31.04 16.35
N LYS A 114 9.56 -31.48 16.34
CA LYS A 114 9.95 -32.89 16.55
C LYS A 114 10.53 -33.08 17.96
N PRO A 115 9.70 -33.23 19.01
CA PRO A 115 10.17 -33.30 20.40
C PRO A 115 11.03 -34.56 20.64
N THR A 116 11.94 -34.56 21.59
CA THR A 116 12.56 -35.79 22.13
C THR A 116 11.58 -36.52 23.06
N ASP A 117 11.86 -37.77 23.44
CA ASP A 117 10.99 -38.51 24.37
C ASP A 117 10.91 -37.83 25.76
N ALA A 118 12.01 -37.24 26.21
CA ALA A 118 12.04 -36.46 27.45
C ALA A 118 11.16 -35.21 27.34
N GLN A 119 11.25 -34.49 26.22
CA GLN A 119 10.40 -33.33 25.94
C GLN A 119 8.92 -33.73 25.83
N LEU A 120 8.60 -34.88 25.23
CA LEU A 120 7.25 -35.41 25.15
C LEU A 120 6.66 -35.70 26.54
N GLN A 121 7.46 -36.26 27.45
CA GLN A 121 7.07 -36.46 28.85
C GLN A 121 6.86 -35.13 29.58
N GLN A 122 7.68 -34.11 29.31
CA GLN A 122 7.50 -32.77 29.89
C GLN A 122 6.22 -32.12 29.39
N ALA A 123 5.89 -32.22 28.10
CA ALA A 123 4.63 -31.74 27.54
C ALA A 123 3.42 -32.46 28.16
N GLU A 124 3.49 -33.78 28.33
CA GLU A 124 2.45 -34.56 29.00
C GLU A 124 2.23 -34.09 30.45
N ALA A 125 3.30 -33.91 31.22
CA ALA A 125 3.22 -33.40 32.59
C ALA A 125 2.64 -31.97 32.65
N ALA A 126 3.08 -31.09 31.75
CA ALA A 126 2.57 -29.72 31.66
C ALA A 126 1.07 -29.67 31.35
N LEU A 127 0.58 -30.52 30.45
CA LEU A 127 -0.85 -30.60 30.11
C LEU A 127 -1.70 -31.17 31.25
N VAL A 128 -1.22 -32.22 31.93
CA VAL A 128 -1.89 -32.77 33.12
C VAL A 128 -1.99 -31.71 34.22
N GLU A 129 -0.93 -30.92 34.43
CA GLU A 129 -0.97 -29.81 35.38
C GLU A 129 -1.96 -28.73 34.94
N ALA A 130 -1.93 -28.32 33.67
CA ALA A 130 -2.83 -27.29 33.13
C ALA A 130 -4.31 -27.68 33.31
N GLU A 131 -4.67 -28.93 33.01
CA GLU A 131 -6.03 -29.47 33.18
C GLU A 131 -6.47 -29.52 34.65
N GLY A 132 -5.55 -29.87 35.55
CA GLY A 132 -5.83 -29.81 36.98
C GLY A 132 -6.17 -28.39 37.46
N LEU A 133 -5.63 -27.37 36.81
CA LEU A 133 -5.85 -25.96 37.18
C LEU A 133 -7.15 -25.38 36.61
N ARG A 134 -7.56 -25.80 35.41
CA ARG A 134 -8.79 -25.31 34.74
C ARG A 134 -9.17 -26.22 33.56
N ASP A 135 -10.48 -26.38 33.34
CA ASP A 135 -11.02 -26.86 32.07
C ASP A 135 -10.97 -25.76 30.98
N LEU A 136 -10.17 -25.97 29.94
CA LEU A 136 -9.90 -25.02 28.86
C LEU A 136 -10.00 -25.73 27.51
N ALA A 137 -10.80 -25.17 26.60
CA ALA A 137 -10.87 -25.63 25.21
C ALA A 137 -9.51 -25.54 24.48
N ASP A 138 -8.65 -24.58 24.85
CA ASP A 138 -7.32 -24.37 24.26
C ASP A 138 -6.34 -25.54 24.48
N HIS A 139 -6.64 -26.49 25.39
CA HIS A 139 -5.81 -27.70 25.60
C HIS A 139 -5.94 -28.70 24.45
N ALA A 140 -7.03 -28.66 23.68
CA ALA A 140 -7.34 -29.65 22.66
C ALA A 140 -6.24 -29.76 21.60
N ARG A 141 -5.58 -28.65 21.24
CA ARG A 141 -4.49 -28.63 20.23
C ARG A 141 -3.26 -29.39 20.71
N ALA A 142 -2.73 -28.99 21.88
CA ALA A 142 -1.57 -29.64 22.46
C ALA A 142 -1.87 -31.11 22.79
N ARG A 143 -3.09 -31.44 23.23
CA ARG A 143 -3.53 -32.82 23.43
C ARG A 143 -3.51 -33.64 22.15
N ARG A 144 -4.08 -33.12 21.06
CA ARG A 144 -4.02 -33.76 19.74
C ARG A 144 -2.57 -34.06 19.33
N GLY A 145 -1.68 -33.06 19.46
CA GLY A 145 -0.27 -33.22 19.15
C GLY A 145 0.42 -34.28 20.01
N LEU A 146 0.15 -34.29 21.31
CA LEU A 146 0.69 -35.27 22.26
C LEU A 146 0.22 -36.69 21.92
N GLU A 147 -1.07 -36.86 21.68
CA GLU A 147 -1.68 -38.14 21.31
C GLU A 147 -1.12 -38.67 19.99
N ALA A 148 -0.96 -37.78 19.00
CA ALA A 148 -0.33 -38.10 17.72
C ALA A 148 1.12 -38.56 17.90
N TRP A 149 1.94 -37.80 18.64
CA TRP A 149 3.32 -38.20 18.91
C TRP A 149 3.43 -39.52 19.68
N HIS A 150 2.55 -39.73 20.66
CA HIS A 150 2.46 -41.02 21.36
C HIS A 150 2.08 -42.14 20.41
N ALA A 151 1.12 -41.93 19.51
CA ALA A 151 0.74 -42.91 18.51
C ALA A 151 1.92 -43.27 17.59
N LEU A 152 2.76 -42.29 17.23
CA LEU A 152 3.94 -42.50 16.40
C LEU A 152 5.10 -43.22 17.12
N ARG A 153 5.23 -43.08 18.44
CA ARG A 153 6.41 -43.56 19.20
C ARG A 153 6.16 -44.74 20.12
N ARG A 154 4.94 -44.88 20.64
CA ARG A 154 4.57 -45.98 21.54
C ARG A 154 4.10 -47.17 20.70
N GLY A 155 4.95 -48.18 20.60
CA GLY A 155 4.68 -49.41 19.84
C GLY A 155 5.13 -49.33 18.38
N PRO A 156 4.61 -50.21 17.51
CA PRO A 156 5.01 -50.26 16.11
C PRO A 156 4.62 -48.96 15.36
N PRO A 157 5.55 -48.26 14.69
CA PRO A 157 5.28 -46.97 14.04
C PRO A 157 4.11 -46.98 13.06
N GLU A 158 3.89 -48.09 12.35
CA GLU A 158 2.77 -48.22 11.41
C GLU A 158 1.39 -48.10 12.06
N GLN A 159 1.25 -48.48 13.33
CA GLN A 159 -0.03 -48.29 14.04
C GLN A 159 -0.30 -46.81 14.25
N GLY A 160 0.75 -46.03 14.56
CA GLY A 160 0.69 -44.57 14.62
C GLY A 160 0.32 -43.93 13.29
N TYR A 161 0.98 -44.37 12.21
CA TYR A 161 0.69 -43.88 10.86
C TYR A 161 -0.75 -44.13 10.44
N ARG A 162 -1.30 -45.32 10.72
CA ARG A 162 -2.71 -45.63 10.47
C ARG A 162 -3.66 -44.76 11.30
N LYS A 163 -3.32 -44.44 12.56
CA LYS A 163 -4.10 -43.52 13.39
C LYS A 163 -4.12 -42.10 12.82
N LEU A 164 -2.95 -41.58 12.41
CA LEU A 164 -2.88 -40.27 11.76
C LEU A 164 -3.69 -40.21 10.46
N LEU A 165 -3.59 -41.25 9.63
CA LEU A 165 -4.38 -41.36 8.40
C LEU A 165 -5.89 -41.39 8.70
N ALA A 166 -6.32 -42.11 9.74
CA ALA A 166 -7.71 -42.18 10.16
C ALA A 166 -8.25 -40.82 10.65
N LEU A 167 -7.43 -39.97 11.27
CA LEU A 167 -7.82 -38.60 11.62
C LEU A 167 -8.14 -37.77 10.37
N VAL A 168 -7.31 -37.88 9.33
CA VAL A 168 -7.57 -37.22 8.04
C VAL A 168 -8.82 -37.78 7.36
N GLU A 169 -9.03 -39.09 7.43
CA GLU A 169 -10.21 -39.73 6.85
C GLU A 169 -11.53 -39.32 7.53
N ALA A 170 -11.49 -39.09 8.85
CA ALA A 170 -12.66 -38.71 9.63
C ALA A 170 -13.11 -37.27 9.32
N ALA A 171 -12.18 -36.35 9.07
CA ALA A 171 -12.45 -34.93 8.82
C ALA A 171 -11.59 -34.36 7.66
N PRO A 172 -11.78 -34.83 6.41
CA PRO A 172 -10.90 -34.48 5.29
C PRO A 172 -11.03 -33.01 4.87
N ASP A 173 -12.20 -32.40 5.01
CA ASP A 173 -12.47 -30.98 4.75
C ASP A 173 -12.75 -30.26 6.08
N PRO A 174 -11.71 -29.76 6.78
CA PRO A 174 -11.88 -29.08 8.05
C PRO A 174 -12.50 -27.70 7.79
N ARG A 175 -13.82 -27.60 7.88
CA ARG A 175 -14.54 -26.36 7.59
C ARG A 175 -14.23 -25.30 8.65
N ALA A 176 -13.94 -24.08 8.20
CA ALA A 176 -13.89 -22.90 9.07
C ALA A 176 -15.34 -22.43 9.34
N ARG A 177 -15.96 -22.97 10.40
CA ARG A 177 -17.33 -22.67 10.91
C ARG A 177 -18.47 -23.05 9.94
N ASP A 178 -19.51 -23.65 10.50
CA ASP A 178 -20.86 -23.58 9.94
C ASP A 178 -21.63 -22.40 10.59
N ASP A 179 -22.71 -21.97 9.93
CA ASP A 179 -23.57 -20.87 10.39
C ASP A 179 -24.34 -21.21 11.69
N GLU A 180 -24.15 -22.43 12.22
CA GLU A 180 -24.82 -23.00 13.39
C GLU A 180 -23.87 -23.16 14.60
N GLY A 181 -22.60 -22.77 14.45
CA GLY A 181 -21.70 -22.47 15.56
C GLY A 181 -21.18 -23.66 16.36
N ASN A 182 -21.12 -24.88 15.80
CA ASN A 182 -20.69 -26.06 16.57
C ASN A 182 -19.99 -27.15 15.72
N GLU A 183 -18.73 -26.92 15.35
CA GLU A 183 -17.69 -27.95 15.13
C GLU A 183 -16.32 -27.34 15.46
N ASP A 184 -15.38 -28.08 16.06
CA ASP A 184 -14.00 -27.62 16.32
C ASP A 184 -13.41 -27.08 15.02
N PRO A 185 -13.24 -25.75 14.87
CA PRO A 185 -12.93 -25.15 13.58
C PRO A 185 -11.54 -25.54 13.05
N PHE A 186 -10.72 -26.23 13.86
CA PHE A 186 -9.32 -26.51 13.54
C PHE A 186 -8.86 -27.93 13.95
N PRO A 187 -9.46 -29.00 13.40
CA PRO A 187 -9.18 -30.39 13.81
C PRO A 187 -7.74 -30.85 13.56
N PHE A 188 -7.00 -30.14 12.71
CA PHE A 188 -5.59 -30.44 12.43
C PHE A 188 -4.58 -29.54 13.17
N GLN A 189 -5.04 -28.51 13.89
CA GLN A 189 -4.15 -27.73 14.74
C GLN A 189 -3.58 -28.60 15.87
N GLY A 190 -2.26 -28.49 16.08
CA GLY A 190 -1.49 -29.32 17.01
C GLY A 190 -0.90 -30.59 16.37
N LEU A 191 -1.31 -30.96 15.16
CA LEU A 191 -0.80 -32.15 14.47
C LEU A 191 0.39 -31.86 13.53
N GLU A 192 0.85 -30.62 13.42
CA GLU A 192 1.89 -30.16 12.51
C GLU A 192 3.18 -30.95 12.67
N GLY A 193 3.63 -31.15 13.91
CA GLY A 193 4.84 -31.91 14.20
C GLY A 193 4.72 -33.37 13.74
N ALA A 194 3.58 -34.01 14.04
CA ALA A 194 3.33 -35.39 13.66
C ALA A 194 3.15 -35.56 12.14
N PHE A 195 2.51 -34.60 11.47
CA PHE A 195 2.43 -34.54 10.00
C PHE A 195 3.77 -34.25 9.36
N SER A 196 4.77 -33.75 10.09
CA SER A 196 6.15 -33.57 9.61
C SER A 196 7.03 -34.82 9.84
N ASP A 197 6.47 -35.93 10.33
CA ASP A 197 7.26 -37.15 10.55
C ASP A 197 7.69 -37.81 9.22
N GLU A 198 9.00 -37.89 9.00
CA GLU A 198 9.59 -38.50 7.80
C GLU A 198 9.19 -39.96 7.60
N GLY A 199 9.03 -40.71 8.71
CA GLY A 199 8.59 -42.10 8.64
C GLY A 199 7.16 -42.21 8.16
N PHE A 200 6.28 -41.30 8.60
CA PHE A 200 4.91 -41.20 8.11
C PHE A 200 4.87 -40.86 6.61
N HIS A 201 5.66 -39.88 6.16
CA HIS A 201 5.76 -39.55 4.74
C HIS A 201 6.26 -40.73 3.92
N ALA A 202 7.34 -41.39 4.34
CA ALA A 202 7.90 -42.54 3.67
C ALA A 202 6.92 -43.72 3.62
N TRP A 203 6.12 -43.90 4.68
CA TRP A 203 5.07 -44.91 4.72
C TRP A 203 3.93 -44.59 3.75
N LEU A 204 3.46 -43.34 3.69
CA LEU A 204 2.43 -42.89 2.76
C LEU A 204 2.86 -43.02 1.30
N ARG A 205 4.10 -42.65 0.97
CA ARG A 205 4.65 -42.78 -0.39
C ARG A 205 4.69 -44.22 -0.91
N LYS A 206 4.69 -45.21 -0.01
CA LYS A 206 4.62 -46.65 -0.36
C LYS A 206 3.20 -47.16 -0.51
N GLN A 207 2.19 -46.43 -0.03
CA GLN A 207 0.79 -46.85 -0.17
C GLN A 207 0.34 -46.68 -1.61
N LYS A 208 -0.47 -47.61 -2.10
CA LYS A 208 -1.25 -47.39 -3.31
C LYS A 208 -2.41 -46.45 -2.95
N PRO A 209 -2.64 -45.36 -3.70
CA PRO A 209 -3.81 -44.52 -3.49
C PRO A 209 -5.08 -45.37 -3.48
N ALA A 210 -5.96 -45.12 -2.51
CA ALA A 210 -7.27 -45.76 -2.47
C ALA A 210 -8.06 -45.44 -3.74
N ALA A 211 -8.95 -46.35 -4.14
CA ALA A 211 -9.88 -46.08 -5.23
C ALA A 211 -10.73 -44.84 -4.88
N ARG A 212 -11.03 -44.01 -5.89
CA ARG A 212 -11.78 -42.77 -5.68
C ARG A 212 -13.11 -43.08 -4.97
N PRO A 213 -13.39 -42.45 -3.81
CA PRO A 213 -14.61 -42.73 -3.06
C PRO A 213 -15.84 -42.07 -3.70
N PRO A 214 -17.07 -42.33 -3.18
CA PRO A 214 -18.28 -41.69 -3.66
C PRO A 214 -18.20 -40.16 -3.67
N ALA A 215 -18.95 -39.51 -4.57
CA ALA A 215 -18.83 -38.09 -4.89
C ALA A 215 -18.77 -37.14 -3.68
N LYS A 216 -19.58 -37.36 -2.64
CA LYS A 216 -19.57 -36.53 -1.42
C LYS A 216 -18.24 -36.60 -0.67
N LYS A 217 -17.69 -37.81 -0.48
CA LYS A 217 -16.40 -38.02 0.21
C LYS A 217 -15.24 -37.59 -0.67
N ALA A 218 -15.31 -37.83 -1.99
CA ALA A 218 -14.31 -37.35 -2.94
C ALA A 218 -14.19 -35.82 -2.91
N LYS A 219 -15.32 -35.10 -2.97
CA LYS A 219 -15.32 -33.63 -2.89
C LYS A 219 -14.71 -33.11 -1.59
N ALA A 220 -14.96 -33.76 -0.46
CA ALA A 220 -14.36 -33.37 0.82
C ALA A 220 -12.84 -33.61 0.84
N LEU A 221 -12.37 -34.72 0.27
CA LEU A 221 -10.94 -34.98 0.09
C LEU A 221 -10.27 -33.95 -0.82
N ASP A 222 -10.91 -33.60 -1.94
CA ASP A 222 -10.40 -32.61 -2.90
C ASP A 222 -10.34 -31.21 -2.26
N ASN A 223 -11.37 -30.81 -1.51
CA ASN A 223 -11.35 -29.56 -0.72
C ASN A 223 -10.25 -29.56 0.34
N GLY A 224 -10.10 -30.66 1.06
CA GLY A 224 -9.04 -30.87 2.04
C GLY A 224 -7.65 -30.74 1.43
N LEU A 225 -7.48 -31.29 0.22
CA LEU A 225 -6.23 -31.23 -0.53
C LEU A 225 -5.88 -29.79 -0.91
N LEU A 226 -6.85 -29.04 -1.42
CA LEU A 226 -6.67 -27.62 -1.75
C LEU A 226 -6.33 -26.80 -0.50
N GLN A 227 -6.97 -27.07 0.63
CA GLN A 227 -6.62 -26.47 1.91
C GLN A 227 -5.17 -26.78 2.31
N ALA A 228 -4.80 -28.05 2.37
CA ALA A 228 -3.44 -28.47 2.69
C ALA A 228 -2.39 -27.89 1.71
N ALA A 229 -2.74 -27.72 0.44
CA ALA A 229 -1.89 -27.12 -0.58
C ALA A 229 -1.68 -25.61 -0.40
N GLY A 230 -2.54 -24.90 0.34
CA GLY A 230 -2.35 -23.47 0.65
C GLY A 230 -3.62 -22.64 0.73
N LEU A 231 -4.81 -23.19 0.47
CA LEU A 231 -6.06 -22.43 0.62
C LEU A 231 -6.36 -22.07 2.08
N ASP A 232 -5.79 -22.83 3.03
CA ASP A 232 -5.95 -22.66 4.48
C ASP A 232 -4.87 -21.76 5.14
N ALA A 233 -4.09 -21.03 4.34
CA ALA A 233 -2.92 -20.28 4.81
C ALA A 233 -3.22 -19.20 5.87
N ALA A 234 -4.46 -18.67 5.91
CA ALA A 234 -4.85 -17.64 6.87
C ALA A 234 -5.40 -18.19 8.21
N PRO A 235 -6.24 -19.25 8.27
CA PRO A 235 -6.86 -19.65 9.55
C PRO A 235 -6.16 -20.78 10.32
N PHE A 236 -5.42 -21.67 9.65
CA PHE A 236 -5.09 -22.97 10.25
C PHE A 236 -3.65 -23.08 10.77
N PHE A 237 -2.67 -22.55 10.03
CA PHE A 237 -1.25 -22.79 10.30
C PHE A 237 -0.46 -21.52 9.98
N GLY A 238 -0.66 -20.49 10.82
CA GLY A 238 -0.03 -19.18 10.68
C GLY A 238 1.52 -19.23 10.68
N PRO A 239 2.19 -18.19 11.14
CA PRO A 239 3.65 -18.10 11.08
C PRO A 239 4.34 -18.96 12.14
N GLY A 240 5.59 -19.33 11.88
CA GLY A 240 6.48 -19.90 12.88
C GLY A 240 6.44 -21.42 13.04
N PHE A 241 5.75 -22.12 12.13
CA PHE A 241 5.80 -23.57 12.04
C PHE A 241 6.98 -24.00 11.18
N GLU A 242 7.87 -24.80 11.77
CA GLU A 242 8.99 -25.42 11.09
C GLU A 242 8.59 -26.85 10.67
N GLY A 243 8.81 -27.23 9.41
CA GLY A 243 8.64 -28.62 8.93
C GLY A 243 7.70 -28.79 7.74
N GLU A 244 7.73 -29.98 7.15
CA GLU A 244 6.97 -30.36 5.95
C GLU A 244 5.57 -30.91 6.28
N TRP A 245 4.85 -30.27 7.21
CA TRP A 245 3.55 -30.74 7.67
C TRP A 245 2.47 -30.70 6.57
N ARG A 246 2.53 -29.70 5.66
CA ARG A 246 1.65 -29.63 4.48
C ARG A 246 1.82 -30.86 3.61
N THR A 247 3.08 -31.29 3.40
CA THR A 247 3.42 -32.52 2.67
C THR A 247 2.77 -33.74 3.31
N GLY A 248 2.85 -33.89 4.64
CA GLY A 248 2.20 -35.02 5.33
C GLY A 248 0.69 -35.08 5.14
N ARG A 249 0.00 -33.92 5.22
CA ARG A 249 -1.45 -33.82 4.98
C ARG A 249 -1.80 -34.13 3.52
N VAL A 250 -1.07 -33.55 2.56
CA VAL A 250 -1.25 -33.81 1.13
C VAL A 250 -1.08 -35.31 0.82
N LEU A 251 0.01 -35.93 1.30
CA LEU A 251 0.25 -37.36 1.11
C LEU A 251 -0.86 -38.22 1.71
N ALA A 252 -1.38 -37.85 2.90
CA ALA A 252 -2.47 -38.57 3.54
C ALA A 252 -3.78 -38.48 2.74
N LEU A 253 -4.13 -37.28 2.26
CA LEU A 253 -5.32 -37.05 1.44
C LEU A 253 -5.24 -37.82 0.11
N LEU A 254 -4.07 -37.83 -0.53
CA LEU A 254 -3.84 -38.62 -1.75
C LEU A 254 -3.92 -40.13 -1.48
N ALA A 255 -3.40 -40.61 -0.35
CA ALA A 255 -3.55 -42.02 0.05
C ALA A 255 -5.02 -42.41 0.24
N LEU A 256 -5.88 -41.47 0.66
CA LEU A 256 -7.32 -41.63 0.81
C LEU A 256 -8.12 -41.46 -0.49
N GLY A 257 -7.46 -41.13 -1.61
CA GLY A 257 -8.08 -41.00 -2.93
C GLY A 257 -8.50 -39.58 -3.32
N ALA A 258 -7.88 -38.55 -2.73
CA ALA A 258 -8.00 -37.17 -3.23
C ALA A 258 -7.42 -37.03 -4.64
N ASP A 259 -7.99 -36.11 -5.42
CA ASP A 259 -7.57 -35.83 -6.78
C ASP A 259 -6.50 -34.75 -6.84
N LEU A 260 -5.30 -35.09 -7.30
CA LEU A 260 -4.19 -34.14 -7.45
C LEU A 260 -4.51 -33.00 -8.45
N GLU A 261 -5.49 -33.20 -9.33
CA GLU A 261 -5.96 -32.20 -10.29
C GLU A 261 -7.10 -31.32 -9.75
N ALA A 262 -7.47 -31.47 -8.47
CA ALA A 262 -8.47 -30.61 -7.82
C ALA A 262 -8.17 -29.12 -8.06
N ARG A 263 -9.25 -28.34 -8.19
CA ARG A 263 -9.22 -26.90 -8.49
C ARG A 263 -10.01 -26.10 -7.48
N ASP A 264 -9.49 -24.94 -7.10
CA ASP A 264 -10.18 -24.00 -6.22
C ASP A 264 -11.23 -23.16 -6.96
N LYS A 265 -11.83 -22.19 -6.26
CA LYS A 265 -12.85 -21.29 -6.81
C LYS A 265 -12.35 -20.42 -7.96
N THR A 266 -11.04 -20.16 -8.02
CA THR A 266 -10.37 -19.42 -9.10
C THR A 266 -9.84 -20.34 -10.21
N GLN A 267 -10.20 -21.62 -10.17
CA GLN A 267 -9.65 -22.69 -11.02
C GLN A 267 -8.15 -22.94 -10.82
N GLY A 268 -7.55 -22.44 -9.74
CA GLY A 268 -6.15 -22.69 -9.38
C GLY A 268 -5.97 -24.11 -8.84
N GLY A 269 -4.89 -24.78 -9.24
CA GLY A 269 -4.54 -26.12 -8.77
C GLY A 269 -3.65 -26.10 -7.53
N VAL A 270 -3.28 -27.29 -7.04
CA VAL A 270 -2.40 -27.47 -5.88
C VAL A 270 -1.04 -26.76 -6.02
N LEU A 271 -0.46 -26.70 -7.23
CA LEU A 271 0.80 -26.00 -7.48
C LEU A 271 0.65 -24.48 -7.36
N HIS A 272 -0.48 -23.90 -7.77
CA HIS A 272 -0.77 -22.48 -7.58
C HIS A 272 -0.83 -22.15 -6.09
N LEU A 273 -1.56 -22.95 -5.33
CA LEU A 273 -1.74 -22.73 -3.89
C LEU A 273 -0.42 -22.85 -3.13
N ALA A 274 0.39 -23.87 -3.43
CA ALA A 274 1.70 -24.06 -2.80
C ALA A 274 2.66 -22.90 -3.11
N ALA A 275 2.64 -22.38 -4.34
CA ALA A 275 3.43 -21.22 -4.74
C ALA A 275 3.00 -19.92 -4.02
N ARG A 276 1.69 -19.72 -3.80
CA ARG A 276 1.14 -18.54 -3.10
C ARG A 276 1.56 -18.47 -1.63
N VAL A 277 1.74 -19.62 -1.00
CA VAL A 277 2.18 -19.74 0.41
C VAL A 277 3.69 -19.90 0.54
N GLU A 278 4.42 -19.75 -0.57
CA GLU A 278 5.88 -19.81 -0.64
C GLU A 278 6.49 -21.16 -0.15
N ASP A 279 5.73 -22.25 -0.24
CA ASP A 279 6.18 -23.58 0.22
C ASP A 279 6.89 -24.35 -0.91
N ALA A 280 8.18 -24.05 -1.08
CA ALA A 280 9.03 -24.68 -2.08
C ALA A 280 9.18 -26.20 -1.86
N SER A 281 9.20 -26.67 -0.61
CA SER A 281 9.24 -28.10 -0.29
C SER A 281 7.99 -28.81 -0.81
N LEU A 282 6.82 -28.21 -0.58
CA LEU A 282 5.56 -28.75 -1.08
C LEU A 282 5.47 -28.70 -2.60
N VAL A 283 5.90 -27.61 -3.25
CA VAL A 283 5.97 -27.53 -4.73
C VAL A 283 6.79 -28.69 -5.29
N LYS A 284 7.98 -28.95 -4.71
CA LYS A 284 8.85 -30.05 -5.12
C LYS A 284 8.16 -31.41 -4.96
N GLU A 285 7.47 -31.63 -3.84
CA GLU A 285 6.76 -32.88 -3.59
C GLU A 285 5.55 -33.06 -4.53
N LEU A 286 4.75 -32.02 -4.76
CA LEU A 286 3.61 -32.06 -5.67
C LEU A 286 4.05 -32.40 -7.11
N LEU A 287 5.15 -31.81 -7.59
CA LEU A 287 5.74 -32.19 -8.87
C LEU A 287 6.21 -33.64 -8.89
N ARG A 288 6.84 -34.13 -7.80
CA ARG A 288 7.26 -35.54 -7.66
C ARG A 288 6.06 -36.50 -7.68
N LEU A 289 4.92 -36.07 -7.16
CA LEU A 289 3.65 -36.81 -7.15
C LEU A 289 2.92 -36.77 -8.50
N GLY A 290 3.43 -36.01 -9.47
CA GLY A 290 2.87 -35.93 -10.82
C GLY A 290 1.81 -34.84 -11.00
N ALA A 291 1.82 -33.78 -10.18
CA ALA A 291 0.93 -32.65 -10.38
C ALA A 291 1.17 -32.04 -11.78
N PRO A 292 0.11 -31.77 -12.56
CA PRO A 292 0.24 -31.34 -13.95
C PRO A 292 0.90 -29.96 -14.06
N ALA A 293 2.00 -29.88 -14.82
CA ALA A 293 2.77 -28.65 -15.01
C ALA A 293 2.09 -27.64 -15.95
N ASP A 294 1.14 -28.10 -16.76
CA ASP A 294 0.33 -27.30 -17.68
C ASP A 294 -0.95 -26.75 -17.03
N THR A 295 -1.11 -26.91 -15.71
CA THR A 295 -2.25 -26.35 -14.98
C THR A 295 -2.31 -24.83 -15.07
N THR A 296 -3.52 -24.31 -15.31
CA THR A 296 -3.78 -22.87 -15.31
C THR A 296 -5.05 -22.54 -14.53
N ASP A 297 -5.10 -21.35 -13.97
CA ASP A 297 -6.29 -20.82 -13.31
C ASP A 297 -7.29 -20.21 -14.32
N SER A 298 -8.36 -19.57 -13.81
CA SER A 298 -9.39 -18.93 -14.64
C SER A 298 -8.87 -17.77 -15.51
N ALA A 299 -7.73 -17.18 -15.13
CA ALA A 299 -7.04 -16.15 -15.89
C ALA A 299 -6.01 -16.74 -16.86
N LYS A 300 -5.95 -18.08 -17.02
CA LYS A 300 -4.86 -18.81 -17.70
C LYS A 300 -3.48 -18.59 -17.08
N ALA A 301 -3.40 -18.09 -15.85
CA ALA A 301 -2.14 -17.92 -15.16
C ALA A 301 -1.62 -19.29 -14.69
N THR A 302 -0.32 -19.54 -14.86
CA THR A 302 0.37 -20.75 -14.39
C THR A 302 0.84 -20.61 -12.94
N PRO A 303 1.26 -21.69 -12.27
CA PRO A 303 1.87 -21.59 -10.94
C PRO A 303 3.09 -20.66 -10.87
N LEU A 304 3.81 -20.44 -11.98
CA LEU A 304 4.91 -19.47 -12.05
C LEU A 304 4.43 -18.02 -11.88
N HIS A 305 3.23 -17.68 -12.37
CA HIS A 305 2.66 -16.35 -12.15
C HIS A 305 2.37 -16.11 -10.66
N ALA A 306 1.83 -17.12 -9.98
CA ALA A 306 1.57 -17.07 -8.55
C ALA A 306 2.87 -16.96 -7.75
N ALA A 307 3.90 -17.76 -8.08
CA ALA A 307 5.20 -17.68 -7.43
C ALA A 307 5.85 -16.30 -7.60
N ALA A 308 5.75 -15.71 -8.79
CA ALA A 308 6.30 -14.37 -9.08
C ALA A 308 5.54 -13.25 -8.34
N GLU A 309 4.22 -13.35 -8.27
CA GLU A 309 3.39 -12.37 -7.56
C GLU A 309 3.66 -12.36 -6.05
N HIS A 310 3.82 -13.56 -5.46
CA HIS A 310 4.08 -13.73 -4.03
C HIS A 310 5.56 -13.68 -3.65
N GLY A 311 6.48 -13.71 -4.62
CA GLY A 311 7.91 -13.56 -4.40
C GLY A 311 8.66 -14.84 -4.02
N CYS A 312 8.09 -16.03 -4.24
CA CYS A 312 8.74 -17.30 -3.95
C CYS A 312 9.80 -17.66 -5.01
N THR A 313 11.01 -17.10 -4.88
CA THR A 313 12.15 -17.38 -5.77
C THR A 313 12.52 -18.86 -5.84
N ALA A 314 12.45 -19.57 -4.71
CA ALA A 314 12.70 -21.01 -4.65
C ALA A 314 11.64 -21.83 -5.42
N CYS A 315 10.37 -21.43 -5.38
CA CYS A 315 9.30 -22.08 -6.14
C CYS A 315 9.50 -21.89 -7.65
N ILE A 316 9.97 -20.71 -8.10
CA ILE A 316 10.21 -20.43 -9.53
C ILE A 316 11.16 -21.46 -10.14
N ALA A 317 12.31 -21.69 -9.50
CA ALA A 317 13.31 -22.64 -10.00
C ALA A 317 12.76 -24.08 -10.07
N LEU A 318 11.98 -24.49 -9.08
CA LEU A 318 11.37 -25.83 -9.01
C LEU A 318 10.28 -26.02 -10.07
N LEU A 319 9.39 -25.04 -10.24
CA LEU A 319 8.30 -25.09 -11.21
C LEU A 319 8.83 -25.13 -12.64
N ALA A 320 9.81 -24.28 -12.97
CA ALA A 320 10.45 -24.29 -14.29
C ALA A 320 11.12 -25.64 -14.58
N LYS A 321 11.89 -26.17 -13.62
CA LYS A 321 12.49 -27.51 -13.73
C LYS A 321 11.43 -28.62 -13.81
N GLY A 322 10.27 -28.42 -13.20
CA GLY A 322 9.09 -29.28 -13.26
C GLY A 322 8.35 -29.25 -14.59
N GLY A 323 8.80 -28.44 -15.56
CA GLY A 323 8.21 -28.36 -16.89
C GLY A 323 7.07 -27.34 -17.02
N VAL A 324 6.85 -26.48 -16.02
CA VAL A 324 5.90 -25.36 -16.16
C VAL A 324 6.45 -24.39 -17.22
N PRO A 325 5.71 -24.06 -18.29
CA PRO A 325 6.22 -23.18 -19.32
C PRO A 325 6.47 -21.78 -18.77
N VAL A 326 7.71 -21.32 -18.87
CA VAL A 326 8.17 -20.07 -18.24
C VAL A 326 7.54 -18.83 -18.88
N ASP A 327 7.40 -18.85 -20.21
CA ASP A 327 6.78 -17.78 -20.99
C ASP A 327 5.30 -18.03 -21.30
N ALA A 328 4.62 -18.87 -20.50
CA ALA A 328 3.18 -19.04 -20.61
C ALA A 328 2.46 -17.69 -20.47
N LEU A 329 1.45 -17.45 -21.31
CA LEU A 329 0.68 -16.22 -21.30
C LEU A 329 -0.66 -16.41 -20.60
N ASP A 330 -0.96 -15.52 -19.67
CA ASP A 330 -2.30 -15.37 -19.10
C ASP A 330 -3.29 -14.77 -20.13
N ASN A 331 -4.56 -14.61 -19.74
CA ASN A 331 -5.62 -14.04 -20.58
C ASN A 331 -5.34 -12.58 -21.00
N ALA A 332 -4.54 -11.84 -20.23
CA ALA A 332 -4.09 -10.49 -20.56
C ALA A 332 -2.83 -10.48 -21.44
N GLY A 333 -2.31 -11.65 -21.83
CA GLY A 333 -1.11 -11.76 -22.65
C GLY A 333 0.17 -11.47 -21.89
N ARG A 334 0.19 -11.70 -20.57
CA ARG A 334 1.32 -11.47 -19.67
C ARG A 334 1.98 -12.79 -19.28
N THR A 335 3.30 -12.77 -19.14
CA THR A 335 4.10 -13.83 -18.52
C THR A 335 4.28 -13.59 -17.01
N ALA A 336 4.90 -14.54 -16.30
CA ALA A 336 5.23 -14.37 -14.88
C ALA A 336 6.16 -13.15 -14.60
N LEU A 337 6.99 -12.72 -15.57
CA LEU A 337 7.87 -11.54 -15.43
C LEU A 337 7.09 -10.22 -15.21
N PHE A 338 5.83 -10.14 -15.65
CA PHE A 338 4.98 -8.98 -15.39
C PHE A 338 4.65 -8.81 -13.91
N ASN A 339 4.64 -9.92 -13.15
CA ASN A 339 4.28 -9.94 -11.74
C ASN A 339 5.51 -9.76 -10.82
N ALA A 340 6.73 -9.83 -11.35
CA ALA A 340 7.97 -9.76 -10.57
C ALA A 340 8.18 -8.37 -9.95
N ARG A 341 7.82 -8.22 -8.67
CA ARG A 341 7.90 -6.92 -7.97
C ARG A 341 9.32 -6.57 -7.49
N ARG A 342 10.20 -7.54 -7.41
CA ARG A 342 11.56 -7.41 -6.86
C ARG A 342 12.59 -7.93 -7.84
N ALA A 343 13.80 -7.38 -7.80
CA ALA A 343 14.89 -7.77 -8.69
C ALA A 343 15.27 -9.25 -8.56
N ASP A 344 15.26 -9.81 -7.35
CA ASP A 344 15.57 -11.23 -7.11
C ASP A 344 14.52 -12.18 -7.70
N VAL A 345 13.25 -11.78 -7.71
CA VAL A 345 12.16 -12.53 -8.37
C VAL A 345 12.30 -12.47 -9.89
N ALA A 346 12.60 -11.28 -10.44
CA ALA A 346 12.86 -11.13 -11.86
C ALA A 346 14.08 -11.95 -12.30
N GLN A 347 15.17 -11.89 -11.52
CA GLN A 347 16.39 -12.65 -11.79
C GLN A 347 16.11 -14.16 -11.74
N ALA A 348 15.37 -14.65 -10.75
CA ALA A 348 15.00 -16.07 -10.68
C ALA A 348 14.19 -16.55 -11.90
N LEU A 349 13.33 -15.69 -12.47
CA LEU A 349 12.61 -16.00 -13.71
C LEU A 349 13.54 -15.99 -14.93
N ILE A 350 14.45 -15.01 -15.04
CA ILE A 350 15.45 -14.96 -16.12
C ILE A 350 16.38 -16.19 -16.05
N ASP A 351 16.85 -16.56 -14.86
CA ASP A 351 17.68 -17.75 -14.63
C ASP A 351 16.91 -19.05 -14.97
N ALA A 352 15.59 -19.05 -14.82
CA ALA A 352 14.71 -20.12 -15.26
C ALA A 352 14.46 -20.13 -16.79
N GLY A 353 15.00 -19.17 -17.53
CA GLY A 353 14.91 -19.09 -18.99
C GLY A 353 13.77 -18.22 -19.51
N ALA A 354 13.21 -17.33 -18.69
CA ALA A 354 12.17 -16.39 -19.13
C ALA A 354 12.72 -15.43 -20.19
N ASN A 355 11.96 -15.22 -21.26
CA ASN A 355 12.28 -14.20 -22.26
C ASN A 355 11.82 -12.82 -21.74
N PRO A 356 12.73 -11.84 -21.54
CA PRO A 356 12.36 -10.52 -21.02
C PRO A 356 11.46 -9.71 -21.95
N ASN A 357 11.30 -10.15 -23.21
CA ASN A 357 10.46 -9.53 -24.22
C ASN A 357 9.14 -10.28 -24.49
N ALA A 358 8.87 -11.39 -23.79
CA ALA A 358 7.66 -12.16 -24.02
C ALA A 358 6.40 -11.43 -23.53
N GLY A 359 5.43 -11.30 -24.42
CA GLY A 359 4.12 -10.68 -24.17
C GLY A 359 3.37 -10.42 -25.47
N LYS A 360 2.09 -10.02 -25.41
CA LYS A 360 1.27 -9.71 -26.60
C LYS A 360 1.34 -8.22 -26.96
N GLY A 361 2.48 -7.78 -27.49
CA GLY A 361 2.73 -6.37 -27.82
C GLY A 361 3.08 -5.52 -26.59
N TRP A 362 2.44 -5.76 -25.44
CA TRP A 362 2.88 -5.24 -24.15
C TRP A 362 3.98 -6.14 -23.56
N THR A 363 5.14 -5.60 -23.17
CA THR A 363 6.28 -6.38 -22.62
C THR A 363 6.46 -6.13 -21.11
N PRO A 364 7.19 -7.00 -20.37
CA PRO A 364 7.49 -6.76 -18.96
C PRO A 364 8.13 -5.39 -18.71
N LEU A 365 8.99 -4.93 -19.63
CA LEU A 365 9.63 -3.63 -19.53
C LEU A 365 8.62 -2.47 -19.58
N HIS A 366 7.59 -2.54 -20.42
CA HIS A 366 6.48 -1.57 -20.43
C HIS A 366 5.73 -1.56 -19.08
N GLN A 367 5.46 -2.74 -18.51
CA GLN A 367 4.75 -2.85 -17.23
C GLN A 367 5.54 -2.20 -16.08
N HIS A 368 6.84 -2.48 -16.01
CA HIS A 368 7.69 -1.99 -14.92
C HIS A 368 8.06 -0.51 -15.07
N ALA A 369 8.12 0.01 -16.31
CA ALA A 369 8.31 1.42 -16.60
C ALA A 369 7.26 2.34 -15.95
N ARG A 370 6.06 1.83 -15.67
CA ARG A 370 4.94 2.60 -15.08
C ARG A 370 5.03 2.77 -13.56
N VAL A 371 5.93 2.07 -12.87
CA VAL A 371 6.00 2.05 -11.41
C VAL A 371 7.37 2.54 -10.93
N LYS A 372 7.40 3.71 -10.28
CA LYS A 372 8.62 4.43 -9.84
C LYS A 372 9.66 3.54 -9.14
N GLU A 373 9.22 2.60 -8.31
CA GLU A 373 10.09 1.74 -7.50
C GLU A 373 10.69 0.53 -8.25
N ARG A 374 10.41 0.36 -9.56
CA ARG A 374 10.84 -0.80 -10.35
C ARG A 374 12.24 -0.71 -10.98
N GLY A 375 13.03 0.32 -10.66
CA GLY A 375 14.40 0.47 -11.17
C GLY A 375 15.24 -0.81 -11.10
N PRO A 376 15.35 -1.49 -9.93
CA PRO A 376 16.10 -2.74 -9.81
C PRO A 376 15.57 -3.90 -10.68
N VAL A 377 14.27 -3.96 -10.94
CA VAL A 377 13.68 -4.97 -11.85
C VAL A 377 14.02 -4.63 -13.30
N ILE A 378 13.93 -3.35 -13.66
CA ILE A 378 14.29 -2.86 -14.99
C ILE A 378 15.77 -3.16 -15.28
N GLU A 379 16.68 -2.95 -14.34
CA GLU A 379 18.10 -3.29 -14.49
C GLU A 379 18.30 -4.77 -14.85
N VAL A 380 17.64 -5.68 -14.13
CA VAL A 380 17.68 -7.12 -14.43
C VAL A 380 17.15 -7.42 -15.82
N LEU A 381 16.02 -6.82 -16.21
CA LEU A 381 15.45 -7.01 -17.54
C LEU A 381 16.37 -6.50 -18.66
N LEU A 382 16.99 -5.33 -18.47
CA LEU A 382 17.93 -4.75 -19.43
C LEU A 382 19.20 -5.62 -19.57
N GLN A 383 19.75 -6.11 -18.45
CA GLN A 383 20.86 -7.05 -18.46
C GLN A 383 20.51 -8.36 -19.18
N ALA A 384 19.26 -8.80 -19.09
CA ALA A 384 18.75 -9.97 -19.79
C ALA A 384 18.41 -9.71 -21.28
N GLY A 385 18.55 -8.48 -21.78
CA GLY A 385 18.30 -8.13 -23.19
C GLY A 385 16.86 -7.69 -23.48
N ALA A 386 16.17 -7.08 -22.51
CA ALA A 386 14.89 -6.42 -22.77
C ALA A 386 15.03 -5.30 -23.82
N ASP A 387 14.11 -5.26 -24.78
CA ASP A 387 14.08 -4.27 -25.85
C ASP A 387 13.40 -2.98 -25.38
N VAL A 388 14.21 -1.94 -25.21
CA VAL A 388 13.78 -0.59 -24.83
C VAL A 388 13.04 0.15 -25.96
N ASN A 389 13.12 -0.35 -27.20
CA ASN A 389 12.49 0.25 -28.37
C ASN A 389 11.27 -0.54 -28.87
N GLY A 390 10.96 -1.68 -28.25
CA GLY A 390 9.80 -2.50 -28.60
C GLY A 390 8.52 -1.71 -28.41
N LYS A 391 7.67 -1.63 -29.43
CA LYS A 391 6.43 -0.86 -29.37
C LYS A 391 5.26 -1.72 -28.96
N ASN A 392 4.44 -1.21 -28.05
CA ASN A 392 3.15 -1.79 -27.70
C ASN A 392 2.08 -1.56 -28.77
N SER A 393 0.86 -2.06 -28.54
CA SER A 393 -0.28 -1.92 -29.45
C SER A 393 -0.75 -0.47 -29.67
N ALA A 394 -0.39 0.45 -28.77
CA ALA A 394 -0.63 1.89 -28.93
C ALA A 394 0.56 2.60 -29.64
N GLY A 395 1.59 1.87 -30.04
CA GLY A 395 2.79 2.41 -30.70
C GLY A 395 3.80 3.04 -29.75
N GLN A 396 3.62 2.89 -28.43
CA GLN A 396 4.49 3.44 -27.39
C GLN A 396 5.59 2.45 -27.03
N THR A 397 6.77 2.98 -26.73
CA THR A 397 7.92 2.23 -26.19
C THR A 397 7.90 2.23 -24.66
N PRO A 398 8.63 1.34 -23.97
CA PRO A 398 8.75 1.38 -22.51
C PRO A 398 9.27 2.71 -21.97
N VAL A 399 10.16 3.37 -22.71
CA VAL A 399 10.66 4.72 -22.37
C VAL A 399 9.52 5.73 -22.39
N GLN A 400 8.65 5.70 -23.40
CA GLN A 400 7.48 6.58 -23.48
C GLN A 400 6.48 6.29 -22.35
N GLU A 401 6.23 5.02 -22.03
CA GLU A 401 5.40 4.63 -20.89
C GLU A 401 5.94 5.18 -19.55
N ALA A 402 7.27 5.10 -19.36
CA ALA A 402 7.90 5.68 -18.18
C ALA A 402 7.66 7.19 -18.11
N LEU A 403 7.84 7.92 -19.21
CA LEU A 403 7.67 9.38 -19.25
C LEU A 403 6.21 9.80 -19.02
N GLU A 404 5.25 9.07 -19.58
CA GLU A 404 3.81 9.33 -19.39
C GLU A 404 3.36 9.14 -17.94
N HIS A 405 3.97 8.19 -17.23
CA HIS A 405 3.71 7.95 -15.81
C HIS A 405 4.67 8.75 -14.89
N GLY A 406 5.42 9.70 -15.45
CA GLY A 406 6.34 10.57 -14.71
C GLY A 406 7.61 9.88 -14.20
N ASN A 407 7.94 8.67 -14.65
CA ASN A 407 9.12 7.94 -14.22
C ASN A 407 10.36 8.29 -15.05
N ALA A 408 10.70 9.58 -15.15
CA ALA A 408 11.82 10.08 -15.97
C ALA A 408 13.18 9.43 -15.60
N HIS A 409 13.40 9.11 -14.33
CA HIS A 409 14.59 8.36 -13.90
C HIS A 409 14.65 6.95 -14.51
N LEU A 410 13.50 6.25 -14.64
CA LEU A 410 13.45 4.93 -15.27
C LEU A 410 13.66 5.02 -16.80
N ALA A 411 13.17 6.08 -17.42
CA ALA A 411 13.47 6.36 -18.83
C ALA A 411 14.98 6.54 -19.07
N GLN A 412 15.68 7.27 -18.20
CA GLN A 412 17.15 7.40 -18.23
C GLN A 412 17.84 6.05 -18.05
N LEU A 413 17.38 5.24 -17.10
CA LEU A 413 17.90 3.89 -16.85
C LEU A 413 17.81 3.01 -18.10
N MET A 414 16.74 3.14 -18.89
CA MET A 414 16.53 2.44 -20.16
C MET A 414 17.31 3.08 -21.34
N GLY A 415 18.23 4.00 -21.08
CA GLY A 415 19.13 4.57 -22.08
C GLY A 415 18.54 5.75 -22.87
N ALA A 416 17.43 6.33 -22.41
CA ALA A 416 16.96 7.60 -22.98
C ALA A 416 18.04 8.67 -22.79
N ARG A 417 18.53 9.23 -23.90
CA ARG A 417 19.49 10.34 -23.90
C ARG A 417 18.75 11.66 -24.05
N ALA A 418 19.23 12.69 -23.35
CA ALA A 418 18.81 14.05 -23.65
C ALA A 418 19.09 14.35 -25.14
N PRO A 419 18.25 15.14 -25.84
CA PRO A 419 18.53 15.51 -27.21
C PRO A 419 19.86 16.28 -27.24
N SER A 420 20.71 15.93 -28.19
CA SER A 420 21.80 16.82 -28.56
C SER A 420 21.17 18.06 -29.20
N GLY A 421 21.24 19.19 -28.50
CA GLY A 421 20.55 20.45 -28.82
C GLY A 421 20.53 20.76 -30.32
N LYS A 422 19.38 20.50 -30.95
CA LYS A 422 19.09 21.08 -32.26
C LYS A 422 19.06 22.60 -32.08
N LYS A 423 19.64 23.32 -33.04
CA LYS A 423 19.67 24.79 -33.02
C LYS A 423 18.23 25.33 -32.93
N GLY A 424 17.89 25.99 -31.82
CA GLY A 424 16.53 26.48 -31.51
C GLY A 424 15.76 25.68 -30.46
N ALA A 425 16.31 24.59 -29.92
CA ALA A 425 15.71 23.82 -28.84
C ALA A 425 15.82 24.54 -27.48
N LEU A 426 14.84 24.31 -26.60
CA LEU A 426 14.88 24.76 -25.21
C LEU A 426 15.94 23.93 -24.46
N ASP A 427 17.04 24.55 -24.05
CA ASP A 427 17.99 23.92 -23.13
C ASP A 427 17.41 23.96 -21.72
N VAL A 428 17.04 22.80 -21.18
CA VAL A 428 16.47 22.69 -19.83
C VAL A 428 17.52 22.54 -18.74
N GLN A 429 18.80 22.34 -19.10
CA GLN A 429 19.88 22.19 -18.12
C GLN A 429 20.01 23.40 -17.20
N PRO A 430 19.95 24.65 -17.69
CA PRO A 430 19.96 25.82 -16.82
C PRO A 430 18.82 25.81 -15.79
N MET A 431 17.64 25.31 -16.17
CA MET A 431 16.49 25.23 -15.26
C MET A 431 16.70 24.16 -14.20
N LEU A 432 17.28 23.01 -14.55
CA LEU A 432 17.67 21.96 -13.60
C LEU A 432 18.73 22.48 -12.61
N ASP A 433 19.72 23.23 -13.09
CA ASP A 433 20.76 23.84 -12.26
C ASP A 433 20.19 24.93 -11.33
N ALA A 434 19.23 25.72 -11.81
CA ALA A 434 18.50 26.69 -10.98
C ALA A 434 17.65 25.99 -9.92
N LEU A 435 16.96 24.91 -10.28
CA LEU A 435 16.18 24.10 -9.34
C LEU A 435 17.06 23.51 -8.24
N ALA A 436 18.24 23.00 -8.58
CA ALA A 436 19.19 22.48 -7.60
C ALA A 436 19.65 23.57 -6.60
N ARG A 437 19.90 24.80 -7.06
CA ARG A 437 20.29 25.94 -6.22
C ARG A 437 19.15 26.44 -5.34
N GLU A 438 17.93 26.48 -5.90
CA GLU A 438 16.77 27.10 -5.26
C GLU A 438 15.84 26.11 -4.55
N ARG A 439 16.10 24.79 -4.61
CA ARG A 439 15.26 23.73 -4.02
C ARG A 439 14.77 24.06 -2.61
N LYS A 440 15.66 24.55 -1.73
CA LYS A 440 15.30 24.94 -0.36
C LYS A 440 14.43 26.20 -0.29
N ALA A 441 14.69 27.19 -1.14
CA ALA A 441 13.93 28.42 -1.21
C ALA A 441 12.53 28.16 -1.77
N LEU A 442 12.42 27.34 -2.82
CA LEU A 442 11.18 26.87 -3.41
C LEU A 442 10.34 26.07 -2.41
N LEU A 443 10.93 25.07 -1.73
CA LEU A 443 10.26 24.32 -0.65
C LEU A 443 9.77 25.21 0.49
N LYS A 444 10.51 26.28 0.81
CA LYS A 444 10.14 27.23 1.86
C LYS A 444 9.05 28.21 1.38
N ALA A 445 9.08 28.62 0.12
CA ALA A 445 8.07 29.48 -0.49
C ALA A 445 6.72 28.75 -0.64
N TRP A 446 6.73 27.43 -0.82
CA TRP A 446 5.54 26.60 -1.04
C TRP A 446 5.04 25.89 0.22
N TYR A 447 5.28 26.50 1.40
CA TYR A 447 5.04 25.90 2.72
C TYR A 447 3.58 25.44 2.98
N TYR A 448 2.60 25.80 2.14
CA TYR A 448 1.19 25.58 2.40
C TYR A 448 0.43 24.66 1.42
N GLU A 449 0.97 24.28 0.24
CA GLU A 449 0.41 23.22 -0.63
C GLU A 449 1.54 22.45 -1.33
N ASP A 450 1.46 21.12 -1.27
CA ASP A 450 2.31 20.10 -1.92
C ASP A 450 3.79 20.44 -2.05
N LYS A 451 4.58 20.06 -1.04
CA LYS A 451 6.06 20.16 -0.94
C LYS A 451 6.80 19.35 -2.02
N ASP A 452 6.39 19.45 -3.27
CA ASP A 452 6.69 18.52 -4.33
C ASP A 452 7.56 19.19 -5.38
N VAL A 453 8.78 19.58 -4.96
CA VAL A 453 9.86 19.91 -5.90
C VAL A 453 10.16 18.71 -6.81
N ASP A 454 9.87 17.49 -6.34
CA ASP A 454 10.09 16.28 -7.13
C ASP A 454 9.18 16.28 -8.38
N SER A 455 7.94 16.80 -8.31
CA SER A 455 7.08 17.06 -9.48
C SER A 455 7.71 18.04 -10.49
N VAL A 456 8.37 19.11 -10.03
CA VAL A 456 9.05 20.05 -10.92
C VAL A 456 10.26 19.39 -11.59
N GLU A 457 11.07 18.67 -10.81
CA GLU A 457 12.23 17.92 -11.30
C GLU A 457 11.82 16.84 -12.30
N GLN A 458 10.69 16.18 -12.07
CA GLN A 458 10.09 15.18 -12.94
C GLN A 458 9.71 15.75 -14.30
N VAL A 459 9.03 16.91 -14.33
CA VAL A 459 8.64 17.59 -15.57
C VAL A 459 9.88 18.05 -16.36
N LEU A 460 10.86 18.68 -15.69
CA LEU A 460 12.09 19.12 -16.35
C LEU A 460 12.90 17.94 -16.90
N SER A 461 13.01 16.86 -16.13
CA SER A 461 13.69 15.64 -16.56
C SER A 461 12.98 14.99 -17.75
N ARG A 462 11.64 15.00 -17.77
CA ARG A 462 10.86 14.52 -18.91
C ARG A 462 11.12 15.34 -20.16
N LEU A 463 11.02 16.67 -20.08
CA LEU A 463 11.30 17.58 -21.19
C LEU A 463 12.74 17.40 -21.72
N ALA A 464 13.69 17.17 -20.81
CA ALA A 464 15.06 16.84 -21.14
C ALA A 464 15.15 15.55 -21.95
N LEU A 465 14.36 14.51 -21.65
CA LEU A 465 14.46 13.21 -22.31
C LEU A 465 13.67 13.11 -23.62
N GLU A 466 12.48 13.71 -23.69
CA GLU A 466 11.67 13.79 -24.92
C GLU A 466 12.31 14.70 -25.98
N GLY A 467 13.26 15.50 -25.52
CA GLY A 467 13.96 16.47 -26.30
C GLY A 467 13.10 17.59 -26.82
N ALA A 468 12.29 18.13 -25.91
CA ALA A 468 11.43 19.27 -26.14
C ALA A 468 12.19 20.41 -26.85
N THR A 469 11.77 20.73 -28.08
CA THR A 469 12.50 21.67 -28.93
C THR A 469 11.93 23.08 -28.94
N SER A 470 11.00 23.44 -28.05
CA SER A 470 10.38 24.78 -28.05
C SER A 470 9.82 25.19 -26.69
N TRP A 471 9.64 26.50 -26.50
CA TRP A 471 8.87 27.08 -25.40
C TRP A 471 7.42 26.59 -25.37
N ASP A 472 6.84 26.30 -26.54
CA ASP A 472 5.51 25.69 -26.63
C ASP A 472 5.45 24.29 -26.01
N ALA A 473 6.55 23.53 -26.07
CA ALA A 473 6.61 22.20 -25.44
C ALA A 473 6.66 22.32 -23.91
N LEU A 474 7.38 23.31 -23.37
CA LEU A 474 7.31 23.63 -21.94
C LEU A 474 5.90 24.12 -21.57
N ALA A 475 5.29 25.00 -22.36
CA ALA A 475 3.94 25.50 -22.12
C ALA A 475 2.89 24.37 -22.13
N ALA A 476 3.02 23.42 -23.06
CA ALA A 476 2.19 22.22 -23.14
C ALA A 476 2.40 21.29 -21.93
N ALA A 477 3.64 21.10 -21.48
CA ALA A 477 3.94 20.26 -20.31
C ALA A 477 3.43 20.85 -18.98
N VAL A 478 3.18 22.15 -18.95
CA VAL A 478 2.61 22.85 -17.79
C VAL A 478 1.08 22.75 -17.74
N GLN A 479 0.42 22.34 -18.82
CA GLN A 479 -1.04 22.20 -18.86
C GLN A 479 -1.50 21.07 -17.94
N GLY A 480 -2.49 21.36 -17.09
CA GLY A 480 -3.04 20.39 -16.13
C GLY A 480 -2.13 20.09 -14.92
N LEU A 481 -0.98 20.76 -14.79
CA LEU A 481 -0.17 20.68 -13.58
C LEU A 481 -0.81 21.49 -12.45
N PRO A 482 -0.59 21.11 -11.18
CA PRO A 482 -0.95 21.94 -10.04
C PRO A 482 -0.39 23.37 -10.23
N PRO A 483 -1.17 24.42 -9.93
CA PRO A 483 -0.76 25.78 -10.33
C PRO A 483 0.54 26.29 -9.69
N TRP A 484 0.92 25.74 -8.54
CA TRP A 484 2.23 26.02 -7.92
C TRP A 484 3.39 25.33 -8.64
N THR A 485 3.21 24.12 -9.18
CA THR A 485 4.18 23.45 -10.06
C THR A 485 4.35 24.23 -11.37
N ALA A 486 3.25 24.73 -11.93
CA ALA A 486 3.27 25.62 -13.10
C ALA A 486 4.05 26.92 -12.81
N MET A 487 3.75 27.59 -11.70
CA MET A 487 4.46 28.79 -11.25
C MET A 487 5.95 28.53 -11.01
N ALA A 488 6.30 27.39 -10.40
CA ALA A 488 7.68 26.99 -10.18
C ALA A 488 8.48 26.92 -11.49
N LEU A 489 7.91 26.26 -12.49
CA LEU A 489 8.52 26.13 -13.81
C LEU A 489 8.69 27.51 -14.48
N VAL A 490 7.71 28.41 -14.32
CA VAL A 490 7.78 29.80 -14.79
C VAL A 490 8.89 30.60 -14.09
N VAL A 491 9.03 30.47 -12.77
CA VAL A 491 10.09 31.13 -11.98
C VAL A 491 11.47 30.57 -12.36
N LEU A 492 11.62 29.26 -12.51
CA LEU A 492 12.88 28.66 -12.95
C LEU A 492 13.25 29.11 -14.37
N ALA A 493 12.27 29.13 -15.28
CA ALA A 493 12.47 29.59 -16.65
C ALA A 493 12.90 31.07 -16.72
N ARG A 494 12.37 31.90 -15.82
CA ARG A 494 12.74 33.31 -15.67
C ARG A 494 14.23 33.46 -15.38
N GLU A 495 14.70 32.76 -14.34
CA GLU A 495 16.05 32.89 -13.79
C GLU A 495 17.13 32.17 -14.63
N ALA A 496 16.76 31.06 -15.29
CA ALA A 496 17.71 30.19 -15.96
C ALA A 496 17.83 30.39 -17.48
N LEU A 497 16.75 30.88 -18.07
CA LEU A 497 16.56 31.18 -19.48
C LEU A 497 17.49 32.23 -20.18
N PRO A 498 17.55 32.42 -21.53
CA PRO A 498 17.71 33.76 -22.19
C PRO A 498 16.46 34.31 -22.95
N ALA A 499 16.16 35.61 -22.87
CA ALA A 499 14.89 36.21 -23.33
C ALA A 499 14.54 35.94 -24.82
N GLU A 500 13.25 35.71 -25.13
CA GLU A 500 12.79 35.50 -26.51
C GLU A 500 12.67 36.82 -27.29
N ALA A 501 13.22 36.84 -28.50
CA ALA A 501 13.25 38.01 -29.36
C ALA A 501 12.05 38.05 -30.32
N LYS A 502 10.82 38.25 -29.81
CA LYS A 502 9.69 38.98 -30.44
C LYS A 502 8.34 38.61 -29.81
N ALA A 503 7.60 39.61 -29.34
CA ALA A 503 6.18 39.49 -29.00
C ALA A 503 5.31 39.32 -30.28
N PRO A 504 4.40 38.33 -30.37
CA PRO A 504 3.49 38.17 -31.50
C PRO A 504 2.37 39.21 -31.55
N SER A 505 1.64 39.26 -32.67
CA SER A 505 0.44 40.09 -32.82
C SER A 505 -0.78 39.48 -32.08
N PRO A 506 -1.78 40.31 -31.70
CA PRO A 506 -2.81 39.95 -30.72
C PRO A 506 -3.73 38.77 -31.09
N SER A 507 -3.81 38.35 -32.35
CA SER A 507 -4.70 37.26 -32.79
C SER A 507 -4.09 35.87 -32.67
N LYS A 508 -2.84 35.76 -32.22
CA LYS A 508 -2.15 34.51 -31.89
C LYS A 508 -1.21 34.77 -30.71
N LEU A 509 -1.76 35.00 -29.51
CA LEU A 509 -0.93 35.12 -28.32
C LEU A 509 -0.12 33.82 -28.13
N PRO A 510 1.20 33.92 -27.89
CA PRO A 510 1.99 32.75 -27.57
C PRO A 510 1.54 32.21 -26.21
N ARG A 511 1.47 30.90 -26.06
CA ARG A 511 1.04 30.24 -24.81
C ARG A 511 2.04 30.48 -23.66
N PHE A 512 3.24 30.99 -23.98
CA PHE A 512 4.29 31.37 -23.05
C PHE A 512 4.93 32.71 -23.46
N VAL A 513 5.13 33.62 -22.50
CA VAL A 513 5.80 34.91 -22.67
C VAL A 513 6.90 35.06 -21.65
N ARG A 514 8.09 35.36 -22.14
CA ARG A 514 9.22 35.60 -21.29
C ARG A 514 9.52 37.08 -21.09
N GLY A 515 9.55 37.49 -19.82
CA GLY A 515 9.68 38.87 -19.41
C GLY A 515 8.31 39.54 -19.26
N ASP A 516 8.30 40.86 -19.37
CA ASP A 516 7.08 41.64 -19.19
C ASP A 516 6.24 41.65 -20.47
N LEU A 517 4.92 41.47 -20.32
CA LEU A 517 3.95 41.54 -21.40
C LEU A 517 3.08 42.78 -21.21
N VAL A 518 2.99 43.62 -22.24
CA VAL A 518 2.06 44.75 -22.27
C VAL A 518 1.08 44.56 -23.42
N VAL A 519 -0.20 44.46 -23.10
CA VAL A 519 -1.28 44.35 -24.07
C VAL A 519 -2.13 45.62 -24.07
N LYS A 520 -2.53 46.08 -25.25
CA LYS A 520 -3.40 47.25 -25.43
C LYS A 520 -4.78 46.79 -25.89
N GLY A 521 -5.83 47.23 -25.20
CA GLY A 521 -7.21 46.83 -25.47
C GLY A 521 -7.61 45.57 -24.70
N ASP A 522 -8.85 45.16 -24.91
CA ASP A 522 -9.43 43.97 -24.29
C ASP A 522 -8.84 42.70 -24.91
N VAL A 523 -8.64 41.68 -24.08
CA VAL A 523 -7.95 40.44 -24.45
C VAL A 523 -8.79 39.26 -24.01
N HIS A 524 -8.93 38.27 -24.90
CA HIS A 524 -9.52 36.98 -24.59
C HIS A 524 -8.46 35.88 -24.68
N VAL A 525 -8.42 35.00 -23.68
CA VAL A 525 -7.45 33.90 -23.63
C VAL A 525 -8.20 32.56 -23.64
N ASP A 526 -8.16 31.86 -24.78
CA ASP A 526 -8.82 30.56 -25.01
C ASP A 526 -7.96 29.35 -24.56
N GLY A 527 -6.99 29.55 -23.67
CA GLY A 527 -6.06 28.49 -23.25
C GLY A 527 -4.98 29.00 -22.29
N PRO A 528 -3.99 28.18 -21.93
CA PRO A 528 -3.01 28.56 -20.92
C PRO A 528 -2.09 29.67 -21.43
N LEU A 529 -1.92 30.70 -20.60
CA LEU A 529 -1.01 31.81 -20.82
C LEU A 529 -0.05 31.91 -19.63
N LEU A 530 1.24 31.74 -19.90
CA LEU A 530 2.29 31.76 -18.88
C LEU A 530 3.21 32.95 -19.14
N VAL A 531 3.35 33.88 -18.19
CA VAL A 531 4.18 35.08 -18.31
C VAL A 531 5.25 35.05 -17.21
N THR A 532 6.54 35.10 -17.55
CA THR A 532 7.61 35.02 -16.52
C THR A 532 7.84 36.33 -15.77
N GLY A 533 7.46 37.47 -16.36
CA GLY A 533 7.58 38.82 -15.79
C GLY A 533 6.22 39.44 -15.44
N ASN A 534 6.11 40.76 -15.54
CA ASN A 534 4.87 41.48 -15.27
C ASN A 534 3.91 41.41 -16.46
N LEU A 535 2.61 41.25 -16.20
CA LEU A 535 1.57 41.36 -17.23
C LEU A 535 0.80 42.66 -17.02
N THR A 536 0.78 43.54 -18.03
CA THR A 536 -0.01 44.77 -18.04
C THR A 536 -1.01 44.76 -19.19
N VAL A 537 -2.29 44.74 -18.88
CA VAL A 537 -3.39 44.80 -19.86
C VAL A 537 -4.06 46.17 -19.76
N LYS A 538 -3.96 46.99 -20.80
CA LYS A 538 -4.66 48.29 -20.89
C LYS A 538 -6.08 48.07 -21.42
N GLY A 539 -6.85 47.26 -20.71
CA GLY A 539 -8.18 46.76 -21.07
C GLY A 539 -8.61 45.62 -20.15
N VAL A 540 -9.75 45.01 -20.46
CA VAL A 540 -10.29 43.85 -19.74
C VAL A 540 -9.63 42.57 -20.25
N LEU A 541 -9.11 41.77 -19.32
CA LEU A 541 -8.60 40.44 -19.59
C LEU A 541 -9.69 39.42 -19.27
N SER A 542 -10.14 38.69 -20.28
CA SER A 542 -11.11 37.60 -20.13
C SER A 542 -10.42 36.25 -20.31
N ASN A 543 -10.48 35.41 -19.29
CA ASN A 543 -9.99 34.04 -19.25
C ASN A 543 -11.18 33.12 -18.96
N ALA A 544 -12.08 33.01 -19.94
CA ALA A 544 -13.33 32.29 -19.80
C ALA A 544 -13.19 30.88 -20.38
N GLY A 545 -13.01 29.90 -19.50
CA GLY A 545 -13.11 28.50 -19.89
C GLY A 545 -12.66 27.56 -18.78
N PRO A 546 -13.25 26.34 -18.69
CA PRO A 546 -12.86 25.31 -17.72
C PRO A 546 -11.40 24.82 -17.87
N GLU A 547 -10.72 25.19 -18.97
CA GLU A 547 -9.33 24.86 -19.28
C GLU A 547 -8.37 26.09 -19.17
N GLY A 548 -8.87 27.25 -18.75
CA GLY A 548 -8.13 28.52 -18.76
C GLY A 548 -7.16 28.66 -17.58
N LEU A 549 -5.86 28.46 -17.81
CA LEU A 549 -4.78 28.67 -16.81
C LEU A 549 -3.95 29.92 -17.14
N LEU A 550 -4.00 30.95 -16.30
CA LEU A 550 -3.16 32.14 -16.40
C LEU A 550 -2.15 32.19 -15.26
N VAL A 551 -0.86 32.12 -15.57
CA VAL A 551 0.24 32.20 -14.60
C VAL A 551 1.12 33.39 -14.92
N VAL A 552 1.26 34.33 -13.98
CA VAL A 552 2.12 35.51 -14.10
C VAL A 552 3.18 35.46 -13.01
N GLY A 553 4.44 35.30 -13.34
CA GLY A 553 5.55 35.24 -12.40
C GLY A 553 5.85 36.57 -11.69
N GLY A 554 5.51 37.71 -12.31
CA GLY A 554 5.61 39.06 -11.73
C GLY A 554 4.27 39.59 -11.21
N SER A 555 4.08 40.90 -11.32
CA SER A 555 2.80 41.57 -11.01
C SER A 555 1.86 41.56 -12.22
N LEU A 556 0.56 41.45 -11.97
CA LEU A 556 -0.50 41.61 -12.97
C LEU A 556 -1.22 42.95 -12.76
N ARG A 557 -1.28 43.79 -13.79
CA ARG A 557 -2.07 45.03 -13.82
C ARG A 557 -3.07 44.99 -14.97
N ALA A 558 -4.35 45.18 -14.70
CA ALA A 558 -5.38 45.26 -15.72
C ALA A 558 -6.49 46.24 -15.32
N SER A 559 -7.28 46.75 -16.28
CA SER A 559 -8.48 47.52 -15.90
C SER A 559 -9.59 46.60 -15.37
N GLY A 560 -9.66 45.37 -15.89
CA GLY A 560 -10.53 44.32 -15.37
C GLY A 560 -9.98 42.92 -15.69
N VAL A 561 -10.30 41.94 -14.87
CA VAL A 561 -10.02 40.52 -15.08
C VAL A 561 -11.32 39.76 -14.89
N ASP A 562 -11.83 39.16 -15.95
CA ASP A 562 -12.98 38.26 -15.97
C ASP A 562 -12.46 36.82 -16.08
N THR A 563 -12.72 35.97 -15.09
CA THR A 563 -12.12 34.62 -15.05
C THR A 563 -13.09 33.55 -14.56
N ASP A 564 -13.14 32.45 -15.30
CA ASP A 564 -13.82 31.19 -14.94
C ASP A 564 -12.84 30.05 -14.66
N GLY A 565 -11.53 30.29 -14.85
CA GLY A 565 -10.44 29.32 -14.68
C GLY A 565 -9.47 29.65 -13.54
N GLU A 566 -8.24 29.12 -13.64
CA GLU A 566 -7.19 29.30 -12.62
C GLU A 566 -6.29 30.50 -12.94
N LEU A 567 -6.16 31.43 -11.99
CA LEU A 567 -5.31 32.62 -12.08
C LEU A 567 -4.28 32.62 -10.95
N VAL A 568 -2.99 32.61 -11.30
CA VAL A 568 -1.88 32.70 -10.35
C VAL A 568 -0.97 33.88 -10.68
N VAL A 569 -0.75 34.74 -9.71
CA VAL A 569 0.14 35.91 -9.79
C VAL A 569 1.23 35.80 -8.73
N GLY A 570 2.49 35.85 -9.14
CA GLY A 570 3.65 35.64 -8.27
C GLY A 570 3.91 36.80 -7.32
N GLN A 571 3.56 38.03 -7.72
CA GLN A 571 3.70 39.24 -6.89
C GLN A 571 2.33 39.92 -6.72
N ASP A 572 2.23 41.21 -7.03
CA ASP A 572 1.03 42.01 -6.79
C ASP A 572 -0.01 41.86 -7.92
N LEU A 573 -1.30 41.83 -7.57
CA LEU A 573 -2.41 41.92 -8.53
C LEU A 573 -3.13 43.26 -8.36
N GLU A 574 -3.17 44.05 -9.42
CA GLU A 574 -3.88 45.34 -9.51
C GLU A 574 -4.90 45.30 -10.66
N ALA A 575 -6.14 44.92 -10.36
CA ALA A 575 -7.23 44.91 -11.34
C ALA A 575 -8.59 44.85 -10.64
N GLN A 576 -9.66 45.27 -11.33
CA GLN A 576 -11.01 44.86 -10.94
C GLN A 576 -11.18 43.38 -11.30
N VAL A 577 -11.54 42.52 -10.35
CA VAL A 577 -11.71 41.07 -10.63
C VAL A 577 -13.20 40.75 -10.62
N VAL A 578 -13.66 40.16 -11.72
CA VAL A 578 -15.00 39.65 -11.95
C VAL A 578 -14.89 38.14 -12.12
N TRP A 579 -15.72 37.40 -11.40
CA TRP A 579 -15.85 35.96 -11.57
C TRP A 579 -17.10 35.67 -12.38
N GLY A 580 -16.95 34.98 -13.50
CA GLY A 580 -18.03 34.61 -14.39
C GLY A 580 -18.74 33.32 -13.98
N HIS A 581 -19.55 32.79 -14.90
CA HIS A 581 -20.63 31.84 -14.63
C HIS A 581 -20.15 30.42 -14.24
N GLY A 582 -20.21 30.10 -12.94
CA GLY A 582 -20.61 28.77 -12.45
C GLY A 582 -19.53 27.68 -12.32
N ASN A 583 -18.25 27.97 -12.50
CA ASN A 583 -17.16 27.01 -12.29
C ASN A 583 -16.25 27.40 -11.10
N ASP A 584 -15.55 26.41 -10.51
CA ASP A 584 -14.61 26.57 -9.37
C ASP A 584 -13.35 27.37 -9.74
N ALA A 585 -13.50 28.67 -10.03
CA ALA A 585 -12.40 29.56 -10.36
C ALA A 585 -11.49 29.78 -9.14
N THR A 586 -10.16 29.73 -9.36
CA THR A 586 -9.18 29.88 -8.28
C THR A 586 -8.26 31.06 -8.55
N LEU A 587 -8.23 32.03 -7.62
CA LEU A 587 -7.31 33.17 -7.65
C LEU A 587 -6.22 33.01 -6.58
N ARG A 588 -4.95 33.08 -6.98
CA ARG A 588 -3.78 33.02 -6.10
C ARG A 588 -2.85 34.20 -6.37
N VAL A 589 -2.45 34.90 -5.31
CA VAL A 589 -1.57 36.07 -5.39
C VAL A 589 -0.48 35.94 -4.33
N GLY A 590 0.79 35.99 -4.76
CA GLY A 590 1.95 35.85 -3.87
C GLY A 590 2.31 37.14 -3.12
N GLY A 591 1.93 38.30 -3.65
CA GLY A 591 2.11 39.62 -3.07
C GLY A 591 0.80 40.27 -2.62
N VAL A 592 0.64 41.56 -2.90
CA VAL A 592 -0.52 42.35 -2.47
C VAL A 592 -1.64 42.26 -3.51
N LEU A 593 -2.83 41.84 -3.07
CA LEU A 593 -4.06 41.94 -3.86
C LEU A 593 -4.66 43.36 -3.71
N LYS A 594 -4.53 44.18 -4.75
CA LYS A 594 -5.13 45.52 -4.87
C LYS A 594 -6.25 45.47 -5.90
N ALA A 595 -7.34 44.79 -5.53
CA ALA A 595 -8.47 44.55 -6.42
C ALA A 595 -9.80 44.96 -5.79
N GLU A 596 -10.69 45.52 -6.60
CA GLU A 596 -12.12 45.55 -6.29
C GLU A 596 -12.74 44.25 -6.83
N ALA A 597 -13.23 43.41 -5.91
CA ALA A 597 -13.89 42.15 -6.24
C ALA A 597 -15.38 42.40 -6.47
N VAL A 598 -15.86 42.12 -7.68
CA VAL A 598 -17.29 42.20 -8.02
C VAL A 598 -17.79 40.77 -8.24
N ILE A 599 -18.74 40.35 -7.41
CA ILE A 599 -19.42 39.05 -7.53
C ILE A 599 -20.66 39.30 -8.40
N ALA A 600 -20.74 38.69 -9.57
CA ALA A 600 -21.97 38.65 -10.36
C ALA A 600 -23.05 37.87 -9.58
N ASP A 601 -24.30 38.33 -9.64
CA ASP A 601 -25.38 37.91 -8.73
C ASP A 601 -25.61 36.38 -8.63
N ASP A 602 -26.10 35.96 -7.45
CA ASP A 602 -26.73 34.67 -7.12
C ASP A 602 -25.92 33.38 -6.86
N HIS A 603 -24.61 33.41 -6.56
CA HIS A 603 -23.85 32.15 -6.35
C HIS A 603 -23.04 32.07 -5.03
N ASP A 604 -23.02 30.85 -4.46
CA ASP A 604 -22.43 30.49 -3.16
C ASP A 604 -20.91 30.36 -3.29
N MET A 605 -20.14 31.27 -2.70
CA MET A 605 -18.68 31.25 -2.80
C MET A 605 -18.06 30.14 -1.93
N GLN A 606 -17.35 29.19 -2.56
CA GLN A 606 -16.22 28.50 -1.93
C GLN A 606 -14.88 29.17 -2.29
N ALA A 607 -14.82 30.51 -2.31
CA ALA A 607 -13.57 31.22 -2.49
C ALA A 607 -12.65 31.02 -1.27
N LYS A 608 -11.68 30.10 -1.38
CA LYS A 608 -10.58 29.99 -0.40
C LYS A 608 -9.56 31.09 -0.66
N VAL A 609 -9.82 32.29 -0.15
CA VAL A 609 -8.80 33.34 -0.07
C VAL A 609 -7.83 32.97 1.06
N LYS A 610 -6.76 32.24 0.73
CA LYS A 610 -5.67 31.94 1.66
C LYS A 610 -4.65 33.09 1.63
N ALA A 611 -4.82 34.07 2.53
CA ALA A 611 -3.74 34.98 2.90
C ALA A 611 -2.64 34.23 3.69
N PRO A 612 -1.41 34.77 3.86
CA PRO A 612 -0.26 34.09 4.46
C PRO A 612 -0.44 33.54 5.88
N HIS A 613 -1.58 33.79 6.51
CA HIS A 613 -1.85 33.45 7.90
C HIS A 613 -3.24 32.83 8.02
N HIS A 614 -3.29 31.51 8.18
CA HIS A 614 -4.44 30.86 8.80
C HIS A 614 -4.44 31.28 10.27
N PHE A 615 -5.27 32.25 10.66
CA PHE A 615 -5.44 32.62 12.05
C PHE A 615 -6.40 31.64 12.71
N ALA A 616 -5.89 30.81 13.62
CA ALA A 616 -6.73 30.10 14.57
C ALA A 616 -7.38 31.11 15.53
N ALA A 617 -8.58 30.82 16.00
CA ALA A 617 -9.37 31.71 16.85
C ALA A 617 -8.59 32.19 18.09
N GLY A 618 -8.46 33.51 18.27
CA GLY A 618 -8.04 34.11 19.54
C GLY A 618 -6.94 35.17 19.48
N ASP A 619 -6.05 35.13 18.48
CA ASP A 619 -4.87 36.00 18.45
C ASP A 619 -4.97 37.04 17.31
N PHE A 620 -5.61 38.17 17.60
CA PHE A 620 -5.57 39.35 16.74
C PHE A 620 -4.76 40.45 17.43
N ASP A 621 -3.56 40.75 16.91
CA ASP A 621 -2.83 41.95 17.32
C ASP A 621 -3.33 43.15 16.50
N ALA A 622 -4.25 43.92 17.09
CA ALA A 622 -4.90 45.09 16.49
C ALA A 622 -3.99 46.34 16.41
N THR A 623 -2.68 46.19 16.51
CA THR A 623 -1.73 47.32 16.50
C THR A 623 -1.28 47.72 15.10
N ASP A 624 -1.52 46.91 14.06
CA ASP A 624 -1.23 47.32 12.69
C ASP A 624 -2.23 48.39 12.19
N ALA A 625 -1.74 49.62 12.09
CA ALA A 625 -2.51 50.79 11.68
C ALA A 625 -3.01 50.74 10.23
N SER A 626 -2.38 49.92 9.37
CA SER A 626 -2.74 49.80 7.96
C SER A 626 -3.99 48.93 7.75
N LEU A 627 -4.24 47.95 8.63
CA LEU A 627 -5.40 47.05 8.56
C LEU A 627 -6.68 47.62 9.20
N LYS A 628 -6.56 48.66 10.04
CA LYS A 628 -7.72 49.37 10.64
C LYS A 628 -8.61 50.09 9.62
N LYS A 629 -8.12 50.34 8.39
CA LYS A 629 -8.90 51.02 7.34
C LYS A 629 -9.66 50.08 6.42
N LEU A 630 -9.27 48.81 6.34
CA LEU A 630 -9.86 47.83 5.40
C LEU A 630 -10.71 46.78 6.10
N PHE A 631 -10.51 46.53 7.39
CA PHE A 631 -11.24 45.51 8.11
C PHE A 631 -12.48 46.09 8.79
N VAL A 632 -13.66 45.49 8.55
CA VAL A 632 -14.92 45.80 9.24
C VAL A 632 -15.27 44.63 10.17
N PRO A 633 -14.80 44.62 11.43
CA PRO A 633 -15.01 43.48 12.35
C PRO A 633 -16.47 43.10 12.54
N LYS A 634 -17.39 44.06 12.39
CA LYS A 634 -18.84 43.86 12.56
C LYS A 634 -19.51 43.19 11.35
N ALA A 635 -18.79 43.00 10.25
CA ALA A 635 -19.30 42.38 9.02
C ALA A 635 -19.22 40.85 9.01
N PHE A 636 -18.71 40.25 10.09
CA PHE A 636 -18.54 38.80 10.21
C PHE A 636 -19.38 38.28 11.39
N ASP A 637 -20.06 37.17 11.18
CA ASP A 637 -20.59 36.34 12.26
C ASP A 637 -19.82 35.02 12.28
N ARG A 638 -18.97 34.85 13.30
CA ARG A 638 -17.96 33.78 13.39
C ARG A 638 -17.05 33.77 12.15
N ALA A 639 -16.85 32.62 11.51
CA ALA A 639 -15.93 32.42 10.38
C ALA A 639 -16.58 32.64 9.00
N ARG A 640 -17.79 33.22 8.93
CA ARG A 640 -18.51 33.49 7.67
C ARG A 640 -18.86 34.97 7.56
N LEU A 641 -18.80 35.49 6.34
CA LEU A 641 -19.11 36.88 6.02
C LEU A 641 -20.63 37.11 6.09
N ASP A 642 -21.07 38.05 6.90
CA ASP A 642 -22.47 38.47 7.03
C ASP A 642 -22.72 39.67 6.11
N ARG A 643 -23.34 39.38 4.95
CA ARG A 643 -23.60 40.38 3.89
C ARG A 643 -24.41 41.57 4.40
N GLU A 644 -25.48 41.36 5.16
CA GLU A 644 -26.34 42.47 5.61
C GLU A 644 -25.60 43.42 6.56
N LYS A 645 -24.77 42.88 7.46
CA LYS A 645 -23.96 43.70 8.36
C LYS A 645 -22.86 44.45 7.62
N LEU A 646 -22.19 43.81 6.66
CA LEU A 646 -21.18 44.48 5.82
C LEU A 646 -21.79 45.68 5.09
N PHE A 647 -22.90 45.47 4.38
CA PHE A 647 -23.53 46.52 3.58
C PHE A 647 -24.12 47.64 4.45
N ASN A 648 -24.64 47.34 5.64
CA ASN A 648 -25.11 48.37 6.57
C ASN A 648 -23.97 49.23 7.14
N VAL A 649 -22.77 48.66 7.34
CA VAL A 649 -21.61 49.45 7.79
C VAL A 649 -21.07 50.31 6.66
N LEU A 650 -20.97 49.79 5.44
CA LEU A 650 -20.53 50.55 4.26
C LEU A 650 -21.52 51.69 3.93
N ARG A 651 -22.83 51.44 4.06
CA ARG A 651 -23.87 52.46 3.86
C ARG A 651 -23.86 53.55 4.93
N LYS A 652 -23.45 53.24 6.18
CA LYS A 652 -23.27 54.24 7.26
C LYS A 652 -21.96 55.02 7.17
N ALA A 653 -20.92 54.48 6.51
CA ALA A 653 -19.61 55.12 6.37
C ALA A 653 -19.57 56.24 5.30
N GLY A 654 -20.63 56.41 4.50
CA GLY A 654 -21.07 57.68 3.94
C GLY A 654 -20.17 58.46 2.97
N SER A 655 -18.93 58.07 2.66
CA SER A 655 -18.05 58.87 1.79
C SER A 655 -17.29 58.14 0.68
N ALA A 656 -17.40 56.82 0.55
CA ALA A 656 -16.61 56.06 -0.44
C ALA A 656 -17.40 55.48 -1.63
N LEU A 657 -18.70 55.75 -1.74
CA LEU A 657 -19.53 55.30 -2.86
C LEU A 657 -20.44 56.45 -3.29
N ARG A 658 -19.97 57.32 -4.20
CA ARG A 658 -20.86 58.15 -5.01
C ARG A 658 -20.81 57.63 -6.44
N SER A 659 -22.00 57.26 -6.91
CA SER A 659 -22.30 56.81 -8.27
C SER A 659 -21.89 57.88 -9.29
N PRO A 660 -21.32 57.50 -10.44
CA PRO A 660 -21.16 58.41 -11.56
C PRO A 660 -22.51 58.57 -12.29
N ASP A 661 -23.07 59.77 -12.23
CA ASP A 661 -23.71 60.39 -13.40
C ASP A 661 -22.64 61.18 -14.17
#